data_AF-A0A7L4DMA6-F1
#
_entry.id   AF-A0A7L4DMA6-F1
#
_cell.length_a   1.000
_cell.length_b   1.000
_cell.length_c   1.000
_cell.angle_alpha   90.00
_cell.angle_beta   90.00
_cell.angle_gamma   90.00
#
_symmetry.space_group_name_H-M   'P 1'
#
loop_
_entity.id
_entity.type
_entity.pdbx_description
1 polymer ?
#
loop_
_entity_poly.entity_id
_entity_poly.type
_entity_poly.pdbx_seq_one_letter_code
_entity_poly.pdbx_strand_id
1 'polypeptide(L)'
;MCSRVNSNFRFSKTVAPALQRCQTYMDIIIVLDGSNSIYPWVEVQHFLINILKKFYIGPGQIQVGVVQYGEDVVHEFHLNDYRSVKDVVAAASHIEQRGGTETRTAYGIEFARSEAFQKGGRKGAKRVMIVITDGESHDSPDLEKVIEDSEKDNVTRYAVAVLGYYNRRGINPEAFLNEIKFIASDPDDKHFFNVTDEAALKDIVDALGERIFSLEGTNKNEISFGLEMSQTGFSSHVVEDGILLGAVGAYDWNGAVLKETSSGKVIPLRESYLQEFPEELKNHGAYLGYTVSSVISTEHERIYVAGAPRFNHTGKVIIFSMHNNRNLTIHQALKGEQIGSYYGSEINSLDVNGDGITDVLLVGAPMYFSEGRERGKVYVYTLRENRFVSSGALTDLQSYQNSRFGSCIAAVPDLNQDSYNDLVVGAPLEDEHQGAIYIFLGFEETILKKYKQRIAAVDLAPGLRYFGCSIHGQLDLNEDGLVDLAVGSLGNAVLLWSRSVVQINASIRFEPFKINIFTKDCKRNGKDATCMSAFVCFTAVFLSAHFQTASVALRYNMTIDERRYTPRAHLDESGERHTQKGLVLLAGQEHCDRHQFHVLDTADYVKPVMFSIDYELEHPENGPMLDDGWPTSLKVSVPFWNGCNEDEHCVPDLVLDARSDVPSAMEYCRWALRRALSDCSAFSLSFDSSIFIIESSRRRVAVEATLENRGENAYSTVLNISFSRNLQFASLIPKDDTDINIDCMTEDKNPNKKVCNVSYPFFRAKAKVAFRLDFEFSKSIFLQNVEISLIASSDSEEKESTKEDNFAHLNYHLKYEADLLFTRASSLDYYEIRSNSSLERYDSIGPPFHCTFKLQNLGFFPVEGVTIKLTVPVATRAGNRLLLLTEFMVDQENTTCNIWGNTTDYRRTPADEDLSRTPHLNHSNSDVISIDCNVKLAPNEEMNLHLRGNLWMKSLKALKFKSLKLTTNAALQRRFGSPFIFREDDPSRQIIFEISKPEESQIPIWIILGSTLGGLLLLALLVLALWKLGFFKSGSRRRAAEREQSAQGLE
;
A
#
# COMPACT_ATOMS: atom_id res chain seq x y z
N MET A 1 -1.92 -33.86 -29.17
CA MET A 1 -0.78 -34.47 -29.89
C MET A 1 0.13 -33.36 -30.35
N CYS A 2 1.45 -33.50 -30.21
CA CYS A 2 2.43 -32.51 -30.68
C CYS A 2 3.30 -33.12 -31.79
N SER A 3 3.86 -32.28 -32.66
CA SER A 3 4.78 -32.68 -33.72
C SER A 3 6.09 -31.93 -33.57
N ARG A 4 7.21 -32.64 -33.53
CA ARG A 4 8.55 -32.05 -33.56
C ARG A 4 8.96 -31.87 -35.02
N VAL A 5 9.39 -30.66 -35.37
CA VAL A 5 9.99 -30.33 -36.66
C VAL A 5 11.47 -29.99 -36.49
N ASN A 6 12.27 -30.18 -37.53
CA ASN A 6 13.67 -29.75 -37.55
C ASN A 6 13.80 -28.30 -38.05
N SER A 7 15.03 -27.77 -38.12
CA SER A 7 15.33 -26.41 -38.59
C SER A 7 14.83 -26.10 -40.01
N ASN A 8 14.62 -27.12 -40.85
CA ASN A 8 14.08 -26.99 -42.20
C ASN A 8 12.55 -27.17 -42.24
N PHE A 9 11.87 -27.06 -41.10
CA PHE A 9 10.43 -27.30 -40.93
C PHE A 9 9.95 -28.69 -41.40
N ARG A 10 10.85 -29.68 -41.48
CA ARG A 10 10.47 -31.06 -41.81
C ARG A 10 10.06 -31.80 -40.55
N PHE A 11 8.99 -32.58 -40.68
CA PHE A 11 8.52 -33.47 -39.63
C PHE A 11 9.62 -34.44 -39.17
N SER A 12 9.76 -34.57 -37.85
CA SER A 12 10.73 -35.47 -37.22
C SER A 12 10.04 -36.60 -36.43
N LYS A 13 9.19 -36.25 -35.46
CA LYS A 13 8.56 -37.23 -34.56
C LYS A 13 7.25 -36.68 -33.97
N THR A 14 6.27 -37.55 -33.74
CA THR A 14 5.07 -37.25 -32.96
C THR A 14 5.29 -37.46 -31.46
N VAL A 15 4.81 -36.53 -30.64
CA VAL A 15 4.87 -36.58 -29.17
C VAL A 15 3.45 -36.63 -28.61
N ALA A 16 3.11 -37.72 -27.93
CA ALA A 16 1.78 -37.97 -27.35
C ALA A 16 1.87 -38.83 -26.07
N PRO A 17 2.47 -38.31 -24.97
CA PRO A 17 2.82 -39.12 -23.81
C PRO A 17 1.62 -39.65 -23.01
N ALA A 18 0.48 -38.92 -23.06
CA ALA A 18 -0.76 -39.26 -22.37
C ALA A 18 -1.80 -39.97 -23.25
N LEU A 19 -1.45 -40.42 -24.46
CA LEU A 19 -2.40 -41.12 -25.34
C LEU A 19 -2.85 -42.43 -24.69
N GLN A 20 -4.10 -42.47 -24.21
CA GLN A 20 -4.79 -43.68 -23.80
C GLN A 20 -5.60 -44.22 -24.98
N ARG A 21 -5.61 -45.55 -25.15
CA ARG A 21 -6.53 -46.24 -26.07
C ARG A 21 -7.79 -46.59 -25.29
N CYS A 22 -8.98 -46.31 -25.82
CA CYS A 22 -10.24 -46.73 -25.19
C CYS A 22 -10.23 -48.27 -25.02
N GLN A 23 -10.29 -48.76 -23.78
CA GLN A 23 -10.26 -50.20 -23.46
C GLN A 23 -11.40 -50.62 -22.53
N THR A 24 -12.64 -50.21 -22.80
CA THR A 24 -13.82 -50.77 -22.12
C THR A 24 -14.77 -51.39 -23.12
N TYR A 25 -14.80 -52.72 -23.14
CA TYR A 25 -15.84 -53.49 -23.82
C TYR A 25 -17.12 -53.43 -22.97
N MET A 26 -18.29 -53.29 -23.61
CA MET A 26 -19.57 -53.33 -22.90
C MET A 26 -20.53 -54.33 -23.54
N ASP A 27 -21.15 -55.15 -22.70
CA ASP A 27 -22.18 -56.10 -23.10
C ASP A 27 -23.50 -55.60 -22.50
N ILE A 28 -24.45 -55.27 -23.37
CA ILE A 28 -25.74 -54.69 -22.99
C ILE A 28 -26.84 -55.73 -23.26
N ILE A 29 -27.61 -56.09 -22.23
CA ILE A 29 -28.83 -56.89 -22.39
C ILE A 29 -30.05 -56.00 -22.14
N ILE A 30 -30.92 -55.89 -23.13
CA ILE A 30 -32.20 -55.17 -23.01
C ILE A 30 -33.28 -56.20 -22.68
N VAL A 31 -33.93 -56.02 -21.54
CA VAL A 31 -34.99 -56.89 -21.00
C VAL A 31 -36.33 -56.16 -21.19
N LEU A 32 -37.10 -56.61 -22.16
CA LEU A 32 -38.33 -55.96 -22.62
C LEU A 32 -39.56 -56.72 -22.14
N ASP A 33 -40.45 -56.02 -21.43
CA ASP A 33 -41.80 -56.52 -21.16
C ASP A 33 -42.59 -56.60 -22.46
N GLY A 34 -42.98 -57.82 -22.84
CA GLY A 34 -43.80 -58.14 -24.00
C GLY A 34 -45.23 -58.56 -23.65
N SER A 35 -45.67 -58.34 -22.40
CA SER A 35 -47.01 -58.67 -21.92
C SER A 35 -48.08 -57.82 -22.61
N ASN A 36 -49.35 -58.20 -22.44
CA ASN A 36 -50.49 -57.55 -23.10
C ASN A 36 -50.82 -56.14 -22.54
N SER A 37 -50.21 -55.69 -21.44
CA SER A 37 -50.42 -54.35 -20.90
C SER A 37 -49.74 -53.27 -21.74
N ILE A 38 -48.59 -53.61 -22.34
CA ILE A 38 -47.83 -52.74 -23.24
C ILE A 38 -48.63 -52.51 -24.53
N TYR A 39 -49.15 -51.30 -24.71
CA TYR A 39 -49.88 -50.95 -25.93
C TYR A 39 -49.82 -49.44 -26.21
N PRO A 40 -49.43 -49.00 -27.43
CA PRO A 40 -49.08 -49.81 -28.60
C PRO A 40 -47.62 -50.32 -28.61
N TRP A 41 -47.39 -51.57 -29.02
CA TRP A 41 -46.04 -52.20 -29.12
C TRP A 41 -45.05 -51.43 -30.01
N VAL A 42 -45.55 -50.81 -31.08
CA VAL A 42 -44.74 -50.08 -32.06
C VAL A 42 -43.86 -49.01 -31.41
N GLU A 43 -44.30 -48.39 -30.33
CA GLU A 43 -43.53 -47.35 -29.64
C GLU A 43 -42.32 -47.93 -28.87
N VAL A 44 -42.46 -49.12 -28.28
CA VAL A 44 -41.33 -49.84 -27.65
C VAL A 44 -40.32 -50.28 -28.71
N GLN A 45 -40.80 -50.72 -29.88
CA GLN A 45 -39.95 -51.07 -31.01
C GLN A 45 -39.20 -49.84 -31.56
N HIS A 46 -39.85 -48.68 -31.67
CA HIS A 46 -39.21 -47.42 -32.05
C HIS A 46 -38.16 -46.98 -31.03
N PHE A 47 -38.46 -47.07 -29.74
CA PHE A 47 -37.51 -46.81 -28.67
C PHE A 47 -36.27 -47.69 -28.81
N LEU A 48 -36.47 -49.01 -28.95
CA LEU A 48 -35.39 -49.99 -29.14
C LEU A 48 -34.51 -49.63 -30.33
N ILE A 49 -35.10 -49.31 -31.49
CA ILE A 49 -34.36 -48.91 -32.68
C ILE A 49 -33.56 -47.62 -32.43
N ASN A 50 -34.16 -46.63 -31.77
CA ASN A 50 -33.53 -45.34 -31.55
C ASN A 50 -32.38 -45.42 -30.54
N ILE A 51 -32.51 -46.21 -29.48
CA ILE A 51 -31.41 -46.42 -28.52
C ILE A 51 -30.27 -47.23 -29.14
N LEU A 52 -30.57 -48.27 -29.92
CA LEU A 52 -29.55 -49.06 -30.62
C LEU A 52 -28.73 -48.23 -31.61
N LYS A 53 -29.35 -47.24 -32.26
CA LYS A 53 -28.65 -46.27 -33.14
C LYS A 53 -27.69 -45.35 -32.39
N LYS A 54 -27.88 -45.16 -31.08
CA LYS A 54 -26.94 -44.38 -30.27
C LYS A 54 -25.68 -45.16 -29.97
N PHE A 55 -25.74 -46.49 -29.85
CA PHE A 55 -24.58 -47.29 -29.48
C PHE A 55 -23.59 -47.54 -30.65
N TYR A 56 -22.30 -47.53 -30.33
CA TYR A 56 -21.24 -47.96 -31.26
C TYR A 56 -21.07 -49.49 -31.20
N ILE A 57 -21.92 -50.21 -31.95
CA ILE A 57 -21.96 -51.68 -31.95
C ILE A 57 -20.84 -52.25 -32.83
N GLY A 58 -20.01 -53.12 -32.23
CA GLY A 58 -18.93 -53.81 -32.92
C GLY A 58 -18.15 -54.76 -32.02
N PRO A 59 -17.44 -55.75 -32.58
CA PRO A 59 -16.72 -56.78 -31.81
C PRO A 59 -15.65 -56.21 -30.87
N GLY A 60 -15.11 -55.03 -31.18
CA GLY A 60 -14.14 -54.31 -30.35
C GLY A 60 -14.73 -53.25 -29.40
N GLN A 61 -16.05 -53.09 -29.34
CA GLN A 61 -16.74 -52.03 -28.61
C GLN A 61 -17.96 -52.60 -27.87
N ILE A 62 -19.19 -52.23 -28.27
CA ILE A 62 -20.45 -52.66 -27.64
C ILE A 62 -21.03 -53.89 -28.33
N GLN A 63 -21.49 -54.86 -27.55
CA GLN A 63 -22.34 -55.98 -27.99
C GLN A 63 -23.71 -55.86 -27.31
N VAL A 64 -24.79 -56.13 -28.06
CA VAL A 64 -26.16 -55.97 -27.55
C VAL A 64 -26.95 -57.25 -27.77
N GLY A 65 -27.64 -57.71 -26.73
CA GLY A 65 -28.63 -58.78 -26.78
C GLY A 65 -29.99 -58.28 -26.31
N VAL A 66 -31.05 -58.90 -26.78
CA VAL A 66 -32.44 -58.55 -26.41
C VAL A 66 -33.16 -59.79 -25.90
N VAL A 67 -33.76 -59.64 -24.72
CA VAL A 67 -34.60 -60.63 -24.07
C VAL A 67 -36.00 -60.03 -23.95
N GLN A 68 -37.02 -60.77 -24.36
CA GLN A 68 -38.41 -60.39 -24.16
C GLN A 68 -39.05 -61.31 -23.12
N TYR A 69 -39.86 -60.76 -22.22
CA TYR A 69 -40.50 -61.52 -21.14
C TYR A 69 -41.99 -61.19 -21.00
N GLY A 70 -42.74 -62.09 -20.37
CA GLY A 70 -44.16 -61.93 -20.03
C GLY A 70 -44.56 -63.08 -19.11
N GLU A 71 -45.35 -64.03 -19.63
CA GLU A 71 -45.58 -65.33 -18.96
C GLU A 71 -44.36 -66.27 -19.10
N ASP A 72 -43.71 -66.24 -20.26
CA ASP A 72 -42.46 -66.93 -20.58
C ASP A 72 -41.35 -65.92 -20.95
N VAL A 73 -40.09 -66.36 -20.94
CA VAL A 73 -38.91 -65.53 -21.30
C VAL A 73 -38.17 -66.15 -22.48
N VAL A 74 -37.73 -65.32 -23.43
CA VAL A 74 -37.06 -65.74 -24.66
C VAL A 74 -35.95 -64.79 -25.10
N HIS A 75 -34.98 -65.34 -25.83
CA HIS A 75 -34.01 -64.52 -26.56
C HIS A 75 -34.60 -64.09 -27.90
N GLU A 76 -34.64 -62.78 -28.14
CA GLU A 76 -34.86 -62.24 -29.49
C GLU A 76 -33.56 -62.28 -30.30
N PHE A 77 -32.43 -61.97 -29.67
CA PHE A 77 -31.08 -62.29 -30.18
C PHE A 77 -30.00 -62.15 -29.08
N HIS A 78 -28.87 -62.82 -29.28
CA HIS A 78 -27.74 -62.88 -28.35
C HIS A 78 -26.67 -61.82 -28.64
N LEU A 79 -25.76 -61.60 -27.67
CA LEU A 79 -24.70 -60.58 -27.72
C LEU A 79 -23.76 -60.72 -28.92
N ASN A 80 -23.57 -61.94 -29.44
CA ASN A 80 -22.63 -62.25 -30.51
C ASN A 80 -23.28 -62.50 -31.89
N ASP A 81 -24.61 -62.34 -32.01
CA ASP A 81 -25.34 -62.62 -33.26
C ASP A 81 -25.09 -61.55 -34.33
N TYR A 82 -24.84 -60.31 -33.91
CA TYR A 82 -24.65 -59.17 -34.82
C TYR A 82 -23.40 -58.36 -34.50
N ARG A 83 -22.82 -57.75 -35.53
CA ARG A 83 -21.53 -57.04 -35.44
C ARG A 83 -21.57 -55.57 -35.87
N SER A 84 -22.73 -55.08 -36.30
CA SER A 84 -22.90 -53.69 -36.73
C SER A 84 -24.25 -53.14 -36.30
N VAL A 85 -24.33 -51.82 -36.12
CA VAL A 85 -25.59 -51.11 -35.79
C VAL A 85 -26.67 -51.39 -36.83
N LYS A 86 -26.29 -51.45 -38.12
CA LYS A 86 -27.24 -51.69 -39.21
C LYS A 86 -27.93 -53.05 -39.06
N ASP A 87 -27.18 -54.09 -38.71
CA ASP A 87 -27.70 -55.45 -38.60
C ASP A 87 -28.57 -55.61 -37.35
N VAL A 88 -28.12 -55.04 -36.21
CA VAL A 88 -28.88 -55.07 -34.95
C VAL A 88 -30.19 -54.29 -35.06
N VAL A 89 -30.18 -53.12 -35.69
CA VAL A 89 -31.41 -52.33 -35.92
C VAL A 89 -32.38 -53.05 -36.85
N ALA A 90 -31.86 -53.72 -37.88
CA ALA A 90 -32.70 -54.52 -38.78
C ALA A 90 -33.29 -55.74 -38.04
N ALA A 91 -32.56 -56.38 -37.14
CA ALA A 91 -33.10 -57.46 -36.32
C ALA A 91 -34.18 -56.95 -35.34
N ALA A 92 -33.89 -55.85 -34.65
CA ALA A 92 -34.82 -55.22 -33.70
C ALA A 92 -36.14 -54.77 -34.35
N SER A 93 -36.14 -54.41 -35.65
CA SER A 93 -37.36 -54.02 -36.34
C SER A 93 -38.31 -55.18 -36.67
N HIS A 94 -37.91 -56.43 -36.42
CA HIS A 94 -38.74 -57.62 -36.64
C HIS A 94 -39.20 -58.26 -35.32
N ILE A 95 -38.94 -57.63 -34.17
CA ILE A 95 -39.40 -58.14 -32.87
C ILE A 95 -40.89 -57.83 -32.71
N GLU A 96 -41.70 -58.88 -32.61
CA GLU A 96 -43.15 -58.79 -32.41
C GLU A 96 -43.51 -58.92 -30.92
N GLN A 97 -44.65 -58.35 -30.52
CA GLN A 97 -45.18 -58.52 -29.17
C GLN A 97 -45.65 -59.95 -28.97
N ARG A 98 -45.15 -60.63 -27.94
CA ARG A 98 -45.55 -62.02 -27.65
C ARG A 98 -46.88 -62.12 -26.90
N GLY A 99 -47.22 -61.12 -26.12
CA GLY A 99 -48.40 -61.13 -25.26
C GLY A 99 -48.24 -62.09 -24.07
N GLY A 100 -49.31 -62.25 -23.32
CA GLY A 100 -49.36 -63.10 -22.11
C GLY A 100 -50.33 -62.55 -21.08
N THR A 101 -50.72 -63.36 -20.10
CA THR A 101 -51.61 -62.92 -19.01
C THR A 101 -50.87 -62.46 -17.76
N GLU A 102 -49.56 -62.67 -17.69
CA GLU A 102 -48.70 -62.34 -16.55
C GLU A 102 -47.48 -61.51 -17.00
N THR A 103 -46.92 -60.76 -16.04
CA THR A 103 -45.67 -59.99 -16.20
C THR A 103 -44.67 -60.49 -15.16
N ARG A 104 -43.80 -61.43 -15.53
CA ARG A 104 -42.79 -62.03 -14.62
C ARG A 104 -41.43 -61.32 -14.73
N THR A 105 -41.32 -60.13 -14.16
CA THR A 105 -40.12 -59.28 -14.24
C THR A 105 -38.94 -59.88 -13.49
N ALA A 106 -39.15 -60.50 -12.33
CA ALA A 106 -38.05 -61.13 -11.58
C ALA A 106 -37.43 -62.28 -12.38
N TYR A 107 -38.26 -63.12 -13.01
CA TYR A 107 -37.81 -64.18 -13.90
C TYR A 107 -37.09 -63.64 -15.16
N GLY A 108 -37.57 -62.55 -15.75
CA GLY A 108 -36.92 -61.87 -16.87
C GLY A 108 -35.50 -61.38 -16.55
N ILE A 109 -35.32 -60.75 -15.39
CA ILE A 109 -34.01 -60.27 -14.90
C ILE A 109 -33.09 -61.45 -14.61
N GLU A 110 -33.59 -62.50 -13.96
CA GLU A 110 -32.80 -63.69 -13.64
C GLU A 110 -32.34 -64.43 -14.90
N PHE A 111 -33.21 -64.54 -15.92
CA PHE A 111 -32.85 -65.11 -17.20
C PHE A 111 -31.79 -64.26 -17.93
N ALA A 112 -31.93 -62.92 -17.88
CA ALA A 112 -30.92 -62.03 -18.45
C ALA A 112 -29.55 -62.21 -17.76
N ARG A 113 -29.52 -62.30 -16.42
CA ARG A 113 -28.32 -62.50 -15.59
C ARG A 113 -27.66 -63.86 -15.84
N SER A 114 -28.43 -64.94 -15.69
CA SER A 114 -27.93 -66.32 -15.66
C SER A 114 -27.71 -66.92 -17.05
N GLU A 115 -28.49 -66.54 -18.06
CA GLU A 115 -28.42 -67.09 -19.42
C GLU A 115 -27.91 -66.06 -20.43
N ALA A 116 -28.52 -64.88 -20.54
CA ALA A 116 -28.26 -63.96 -21.64
C ALA A 116 -26.84 -63.38 -21.64
N PHE A 117 -26.29 -63.00 -20.48
CA PHE A 117 -24.90 -62.57 -20.37
C PHE A 117 -23.88 -63.71 -20.58
N GLN A 118 -24.29 -64.98 -20.49
CA GLN A 118 -23.40 -66.12 -20.74
C GLN A 118 -23.33 -66.48 -22.23
N LYS A 119 -24.41 -66.23 -22.98
CA LYS A 119 -24.48 -66.51 -24.41
C LYS A 119 -23.92 -65.34 -25.22
N GLY A 120 -22.62 -65.42 -25.50
CA GLY A 120 -21.90 -64.42 -26.29
C GLY A 120 -21.24 -63.31 -25.49
N GLY A 121 -21.37 -63.31 -24.15
CA GLY A 121 -20.72 -62.33 -23.28
C GLY A 121 -19.20 -62.49 -23.20
N ARG A 122 -18.52 -61.35 -23.05
CA ARG A 122 -17.06 -61.23 -23.09
C ARG A 122 -16.48 -61.11 -21.68
N LYS A 123 -15.40 -61.86 -21.41
CA LYS A 123 -14.67 -61.77 -20.14
C LYS A 123 -14.01 -60.39 -20.01
N GLY A 124 -14.35 -59.66 -18.96
CA GLY A 124 -13.83 -58.32 -18.68
C GLY A 124 -14.63 -57.17 -19.30
N ALA A 125 -15.71 -57.45 -20.05
CA ALA A 125 -16.65 -56.41 -20.46
C ALA A 125 -17.52 -55.96 -19.29
N LYS A 126 -17.90 -54.68 -19.24
CA LYS A 126 -18.93 -54.20 -18.32
C LYS A 126 -20.28 -54.76 -18.75
N ARG A 127 -21.04 -55.31 -17.80
CA ARG A 127 -22.36 -55.89 -18.02
C ARG A 127 -23.42 -54.86 -17.66
N VAL A 128 -24.22 -54.47 -18.64
CA VAL A 128 -25.30 -53.49 -18.46
C VAL A 128 -26.62 -54.13 -18.82
N MET A 129 -27.61 -54.01 -17.95
CA MET A 129 -28.97 -54.49 -18.17
C MET A 129 -29.92 -53.29 -18.24
N ILE A 130 -30.82 -53.27 -19.22
CA ILE A 130 -31.85 -52.25 -19.36
C ILE A 130 -33.21 -52.92 -19.27
N VAL A 131 -33.90 -52.76 -18.15
CA VAL A 131 -35.22 -53.35 -17.88
C VAL A 131 -36.31 -52.34 -18.22
N ILE A 132 -37.28 -52.75 -19.04
CA ILE A 132 -38.39 -51.89 -19.48
C ILE A 132 -39.71 -52.61 -19.22
N THR A 133 -40.59 -51.98 -18.47
CA THR A 133 -41.87 -52.56 -18.04
C THR A 133 -42.93 -51.49 -17.84
N ASP A 134 -44.22 -51.87 -17.96
CA ASP A 134 -45.38 -51.01 -17.70
C ASP A 134 -46.29 -51.49 -16.56
N GLY A 135 -45.89 -52.56 -15.87
CA GLY A 135 -46.70 -53.19 -14.83
C GLY A 135 -45.89 -53.80 -13.69
N GLU A 136 -46.54 -53.89 -12.52
CA GLU A 136 -46.01 -54.60 -11.35
C GLU A 136 -45.75 -56.08 -11.67
N SER A 137 -44.66 -56.60 -11.12
CA SER A 137 -44.27 -57.99 -11.29
C SER A 137 -45.28 -58.94 -10.65
N HIS A 138 -45.63 -60.03 -11.33
CA HIS A 138 -46.46 -61.09 -10.75
C HIS A 138 -45.65 -62.06 -9.87
N ASP A 139 -44.32 -61.96 -9.95
CA ASP A 139 -43.31 -62.70 -9.20
C ASP A 139 -42.44 -61.77 -8.31
N SER A 140 -42.98 -60.64 -7.85
CA SER A 140 -42.27 -59.67 -6.97
C SER A 140 -41.58 -60.28 -5.74
N PRO A 141 -42.07 -61.37 -5.08
CA PRO A 141 -41.35 -61.99 -3.96
C PRO A 141 -39.94 -62.49 -4.31
N ASP A 142 -39.67 -62.80 -5.58
CA ASP A 142 -38.35 -63.26 -6.03
C ASP A 142 -37.41 -62.11 -6.42
N LEU A 143 -37.93 -60.88 -6.54
CA LEU A 143 -37.18 -59.72 -7.03
C LEU A 143 -36.00 -59.37 -6.12
N GLU A 144 -36.18 -59.40 -4.79
CA GLU A 144 -35.12 -59.12 -3.82
C GLU A 144 -33.89 -60.00 -4.05
N LYS A 145 -34.11 -61.31 -4.18
CA LYS A 145 -33.04 -62.28 -4.44
C LYS A 145 -32.34 -62.04 -5.78
N VAL A 146 -33.11 -61.77 -6.84
CA VAL A 146 -32.57 -61.60 -8.19
C VAL A 146 -31.74 -60.31 -8.30
N ILE A 147 -32.15 -59.24 -7.62
CA ILE A 147 -31.40 -57.98 -7.57
C ILE A 147 -30.09 -58.17 -6.78
N GLU A 148 -30.12 -58.85 -5.62
CA GLU A 148 -28.91 -59.17 -4.87
C GLU A 148 -27.91 -60.01 -5.69
N ASP A 149 -28.40 -61.01 -6.43
CA ASP A 149 -27.55 -61.85 -7.26
C ASP A 149 -27.00 -61.09 -8.48
N SER A 150 -27.76 -60.14 -9.03
CA SER A 150 -27.29 -59.24 -10.09
C SER A 150 -26.19 -58.28 -9.60
N GLU A 151 -26.28 -57.80 -8.36
CA GLU A 151 -25.24 -57.00 -7.72
C GLU A 151 -23.96 -57.82 -7.48
N LYS A 152 -24.09 -59.07 -7.00
CA LYS A 152 -22.94 -59.98 -6.85
C LYS A 152 -22.21 -60.23 -8.17
N ASP A 153 -22.97 -60.31 -9.27
CA ASP A 153 -22.44 -60.50 -10.62
C ASP A 153 -21.96 -59.19 -11.30
N ASN A 154 -22.02 -58.07 -10.57
CA ASN A 154 -21.57 -56.75 -10.99
C ASN A 154 -22.26 -56.27 -12.28
N VAL A 155 -23.58 -56.46 -12.33
CA VAL A 155 -24.44 -56.03 -13.45
C VAL A 155 -25.07 -54.68 -13.11
N THR A 156 -24.73 -53.65 -13.88
CA THR A 156 -25.35 -52.31 -13.77
C THR A 156 -26.75 -52.36 -14.41
N ARG A 157 -27.80 -52.03 -13.64
CA ARG A 157 -29.19 -52.14 -14.10
C ARG A 157 -29.82 -50.76 -14.24
N TYR A 158 -30.31 -50.45 -15.45
CA TYR A 158 -31.18 -49.33 -15.73
C TYR A 158 -32.62 -49.81 -15.76
N ALA A 159 -33.53 -49.11 -15.09
CA ALA A 159 -34.93 -49.49 -15.01
C ALA A 159 -35.82 -48.37 -15.57
N VAL A 160 -36.67 -48.71 -16.53
CA VAL A 160 -37.57 -47.79 -17.24
C VAL A 160 -39.01 -48.17 -16.96
N ALA A 161 -39.71 -47.32 -16.21
CA ALA A 161 -41.14 -47.45 -15.91
C ALA A 161 -42.00 -46.75 -16.97
N VAL A 162 -42.90 -47.48 -17.62
CA VAL A 162 -43.84 -46.94 -18.61
C VAL A 162 -45.23 -46.79 -17.98
N LEU A 163 -45.73 -45.57 -17.84
CA LEU A 163 -46.98 -45.29 -17.11
C LEU A 163 -48.24 -45.31 -17.98
N GLY A 164 -48.14 -45.74 -19.24
CA GLY A 164 -49.24 -45.72 -20.21
C GLY A 164 -50.47 -46.47 -19.70
N TYR A 165 -50.29 -47.69 -19.20
CA TYR A 165 -51.37 -48.52 -18.65
C TYR A 165 -52.06 -47.87 -17.43
N TYR A 166 -51.28 -47.35 -16.48
CA TYR A 166 -51.77 -46.70 -15.26
C TYR A 166 -52.53 -45.40 -15.57
N ASN A 167 -51.98 -44.56 -16.46
CA ASN A 167 -52.59 -43.29 -16.87
C ASN A 167 -53.89 -43.50 -17.66
N ARG A 168 -53.95 -44.48 -18.58
CA ARG A 168 -55.16 -44.81 -19.34
C ARG A 168 -56.32 -45.30 -18.45
N ARG A 169 -56.01 -45.92 -17.31
CA ARG A 169 -57.00 -46.49 -16.38
C ARG A 169 -57.24 -45.66 -15.12
N GLY A 170 -56.51 -44.56 -14.92
CA GLY A 170 -56.62 -43.69 -13.75
C GLY A 170 -56.17 -44.37 -12.44
N ILE A 171 -55.19 -45.28 -12.51
CA ILE A 171 -54.66 -46.05 -11.36
C ILE A 171 -53.46 -45.30 -10.77
N ASN A 172 -53.30 -45.28 -9.45
CA ASN A 172 -52.13 -44.70 -8.79
C ASN A 172 -50.87 -45.57 -9.05
N PRO A 173 -49.81 -45.05 -9.67
CA PRO A 173 -48.61 -45.84 -10.01
C PRO A 173 -47.56 -45.92 -8.89
N GLU A 174 -47.85 -45.46 -7.68
CA GLU A 174 -46.85 -45.35 -6.60
C GLU A 174 -46.18 -46.69 -6.22
N ALA A 175 -46.96 -47.77 -6.12
CA ALA A 175 -46.43 -49.11 -5.81
C ALA A 175 -45.48 -49.61 -6.91
N PHE A 176 -45.90 -49.50 -8.17
CA PHE A 176 -45.10 -49.80 -9.35
C PHE A 176 -43.80 -49.00 -9.42
N LEU A 177 -43.86 -47.68 -9.22
CA LEU A 177 -42.67 -46.83 -9.26
C LEU A 177 -41.64 -47.20 -8.19
N ASN A 178 -42.09 -47.61 -7.00
CA ASN A 178 -41.19 -48.09 -5.95
C ASN A 178 -40.53 -49.43 -6.31
N GLU A 179 -41.27 -50.34 -6.96
CA GLU A 179 -40.71 -51.60 -7.47
C GLU A 179 -39.64 -51.36 -8.55
N ILE A 180 -39.88 -50.47 -9.51
CA ILE A 180 -38.91 -50.22 -10.59
C ILE A 180 -37.68 -49.46 -10.09
N LYS A 181 -37.83 -48.57 -9.11
CA LYS A 181 -36.67 -47.97 -8.42
C LYS A 181 -35.82 -49.02 -7.72
N PHE A 182 -36.44 -50.03 -7.10
CA PHE A 182 -35.74 -51.13 -6.45
C PHE A 182 -34.94 -52.01 -7.45
N ILE A 183 -35.39 -52.10 -8.71
CA ILE A 183 -34.67 -52.82 -9.77
C ILE A 183 -33.40 -52.09 -10.21
N ALA A 184 -33.44 -50.76 -10.23
CA ALA A 184 -32.32 -49.92 -10.68
C ALA A 184 -31.10 -50.04 -9.75
N SER A 185 -29.89 -49.87 -10.30
CA SER A 185 -28.66 -49.81 -9.49
C SER A 185 -28.52 -48.47 -8.75
N ASP A 186 -27.84 -48.48 -7.59
CA ASP A 186 -27.60 -47.26 -6.83
C ASP A 186 -26.57 -46.32 -7.49
N PRO A 187 -26.74 -44.99 -7.39
CA PRO A 187 -27.92 -44.31 -6.86
C PRO A 187 -29.08 -44.35 -7.88
N ASP A 188 -30.30 -44.56 -7.37
CA ASP A 188 -31.51 -44.79 -8.17
C ASP A 188 -31.86 -43.60 -9.08
N ASP A 189 -31.64 -42.36 -8.65
CA ASP A 189 -31.82 -41.14 -9.44
C ASP A 189 -31.06 -41.11 -10.79
N LYS A 190 -29.98 -41.90 -10.89
CA LYS A 190 -29.15 -42.05 -12.11
C LYS A 190 -29.49 -43.28 -12.96
N HIS A 191 -30.18 -44.27 -12.43
CA HIS A 191 -30.46 -45.52 -13.15
C HIS A 191 -31.96 -45.78 -13.38
N PHE A 192 -32.82 -45.02 -12.70
CA PHE A 192 -34.26 -45.05 -12.85
C PHE A 192 -34.75 -43.98 -13.84
N PHE A 193 -35.68 -44.35 -14.70
CA PHE A 193 -36.42 -43.46 -15.59
C PHE A 193 -37.90 -43.81 -15.55
N ASN A 194 -38.77 -42.80 -15.61
CA ASN A 194 -40.19 -43.01 -15.84
C ASN A 194 -40.67 -42.19 -17.04
N VAL A 195 -41.64 -42.73 -17.77
CA VAL A 195 -42.26 -42.07 -18.91
C VAL A 195 -43.78 -42.09 -18.77
N THR A 196 -44.44 -41.04 -19.27
CA THR A 196 -45.89 -40.87 -19.13
C THR A 196 -46.68 -41.89 -19.92
N ASP A 197 -46.16 -42.33 -21.06
CA ASP A 197 -46.73 -43.34 -21.95
C ASP A 197 -45.62 -43.95 -22.83
N GLU A 198 -45.99 -44.91 -23.67
CA GLU A 198 -45.06 -45.62 -24.55
C GLU A 198 -44.42 -44.67 -25.58
N ALA A 199 -45.15 -43.64 -26.05
CA ALA A 199 -44.64 -42.67 -27.03
C ALA A 199 -43.57 -41.73 -26.45
N ALA A 200 -43.63 -41.46 -25.14
CA ALA A 200 -42.64 -40.67 -24.41
C ALA A 200 -41.30 -41.40 -24.18
N LEU A 201 -41.20 -42.70 -24.50
CA LEU A 201 -39.92 -43.43 -24.46
C LEU A 201 -38.85 -42.79 -25.35
N LYS A 202 -39.24 -42.15 -26.46
CA LYS A 202 -38.30 -41.43 -27.33
C LYS A 202 -37.57 -40.29 -26.60
N ASP A 203 -38.19 -39.69 -25.59
CA ASP A 203 -37.67 -38.50 -24.89
C ASP A 203 -36.53 -38.87 -23.93
N ILE A 204 -36.44 -40.13 -23.51
CA ILE A 204 -35.38 -40.63 -22.62
C ILE A 204 -34.20 -41.26 -23.38
N VAL A 205 -34.29 -41.44 -24.71
CA VAL A 205 -33.24 -42.09 -25.52
C VAL A 205 -31.90 -41.35 -25.40
N ASP A 206 -31.91 -40.03 -25.51
CA ASP A 206 -30.69 -39.23 -25.40
C ASP A 206 -30.11 -39.30 -23.97
N ALA A 207 -30.95 -39.14 -22.95
CA ALA A 207 -30.52 -39.20 -21.56
C ALA A 207 -29.94 -40.57 -21.18
N LEU A 208 -30.59 -41.66 -21.59
CA LEU A 208 -30.15 -43.03 -21.32
C LEU A 208 -28.88 -43.36 -22.11
N GLY A 209 -28.79 -42.93 -23.37
CA GLY A 209 -27.58 -43.07 -24.19
C GLY A 209 -26.36 -42.39 -23.55
N GLU A 210 -26.48 -41.12 -23.17
CA GLU A 210 -25.40 -40.35 -22.51
C GLU A 210 -24.98 -40.94 -21.16
N ARG A 211 -25.94 -41.43 -20.35
CA ARG A 211 -25.61 -42.11 -19.07
C ARG A 211 -24.81 -43.39 -19.31
N ILE A 212 -25.14 -44.18 -20.33
CA ILE A 212 -24.39 -45.39 -20.69
C ILE A 212 -22.99 -45.04 -21.24
N PHE A 213 -22.85 -43.97 -22.04
CA PHE A 213 -21.54 -43.51 -22.52
C PHE A 213 -20.60 -43.10 -21.40
N SER A 214 -21.10 -42.52 -20.32
CA SER A 214 -20.29 -42.17 -19.15
C SER A 214 -19.63 -43.38 -18.46
N LEU A 215 -20.11 -44.61 -18.72
CA LEU A 215 -19.52 -45.84 -18.19
C LEU A 215 -18.27 -46.29 -18.96
N GLU A 216 -18.00 -45.81 -20.18
CA GLU A 216 -16.79 -46.15 -20.96
C GLU A 216 -15.52 -45.45 -20.43
N GLY A 217 -15.67 -44.42 -19.60
CA GLY A 217 -14.57 -43.59 -19.10
C GLY A 217 -14.28 -43.70 -17.59
N THR A 218 -14.98 -44.55 -16.85
CA THR A 218 -14.95 -44.58 -15.38
C THR A 218 -14.47 -45.91 -14.81
N ASN A 219 -13.47 -45.86 -13.92
CA ASN A 219 -12.98 -47.03 -13.18
C ASN A 219 -13.87 -47.31 -11.96
N LYS A 220 -13.93 -48.58 -11.55
CA LYS A 220 -14.99 -49.26 -10.79
C LYS A 220 -15.64 -48.58 -9.57
N ASN A 221 -15.10 -47.51 -8.98
CA ASN A 221 -15.65 -46.89 -7.77
C ASN A 221 -15.74 -45.35 -7.78
N GLU A 222 -15.32 -44.65 -8.84
CA GLU A 222 -15.40 -43.18 -8.91
C GLU A 222 -15.64 -42.68 -10.34
N ILE A 223 -16.49 -41.66 -10.47
CA ILE A 223 -16.65 -40.86 -11.69
C ILE A 223 -15.46 -39.87 -11.75
N SER A 224 -14.23 -40.39 -11.81
CA SER A 224 -13.00 -39.58 -11.86
C SER A 224 -12.17 -39.88 -13.11
N PHE A 225 -11.74 -38.84 -13.81
CA PHE A 225 -10.88 -38.90 -14.99
C PHE A 225 -9.41 -38.79 -14.57
N GLY A 226 -8.58 -39.71 -15.04
CA GLY A 226 -7.13 -39.66 -14.94
C GLY A 226 -6.50 -38.83 -16.05
N LEU A 227 -6.21 -39.43 -17.19
CA LEU A 227 -5.54 -38.77 -18.34
C LEU A 227 -6.40 -38.77 -19.62
N GLU A 228 -7.62 -39.30 -19.54
CA GLU A 228 -8.55 -39.50 -20.65
C GLU A 228 -8.86 -38.17 -21.32
N MET A 229 -9.09 -37.12 -20.51
CA MET A 229 -9.38 -35.75 -20.94
C MET A 229 -8.16 -34.81 -20.87
N SER A 230 -6.94 -35.36 -20.81
CA SER A 230 -5.73 -34.60 -20.44
C SER A 230 -5.39 -33.40 -21.32
N GLN A 231 -5.78 -33.40 -22.60
CA GLN A 231 -5.43 -32.36 -23.58
C GLN A 231 -3.92 -32.03 -23.60
N THR A 232 -3.07 -33.06 -23.45
CA THR A 232 -1.62 -32.87 -23.38
C THR A 232 -1.06 -32.17 -24.62
N GLY A 233 -0.24 -31.15 -24.37
CA GLY A 233 0.27 -30.24 -25.38
C GLY A 233 -0.53 -28.94 -25.50
N PHE A 234 -1.40 -28.64 -24.53
CA PHE A 234 -2.09 -27.36 -24.44
C PHE A 234 -1.10 -26.20 -24.36
N SER A 235 -0.03 -26.39 -23.57
CA SER A 235 1.17 -25.57 -23.56
C SER A 235 2.40 -26.45 -23.70
N SER A 236 3.50 -25.87 -24.18
CA SER A 236 4.76 -26.59 -24.37
C SER A 236 5.96 -25.69 -24.13
N HIS A 237 7.00 -26.24 -23.51
CA HIS A 237 8.26 -25.55 -23.28
C HIS A 237 9.44 -26.48 -23.55
N VAL A 238 10.42 -26.02 -24.33
CA VAL A 238 11.61 -26.82 -24.67
C VAL A 238 12.61 -26.75 -23.52
N VAL A 239 13.17 -27.89 -23.16
CA VAL A 239 14.20 -28.02 -22.12
C VAL A 239 15.38 -28.82 -22.66
N GLU A 240 16.54 -28.74 -22.02
CA GLU A 240 17.81 -29.30 -22.53
C GLU A 240 17.73 -30.80 -22.89
N ASP A 241 17.02 -31.59 -22.09
CA ASP A 241 16.89 -33.04 -22.25
C ASP A 241 15.57 -33.49 -22.89
N GLY A 242 14.70 -32.56 -23.31
CA GLY A 242 13.38 -32.92 -23.80
C GLY A 242 12.39 -31.77 -24.00
N ILE A 243 11.12 -32.06 -23.73
CA ILE A 243 10.02 -31.10 -23.82
C ILE A 243 9.09 -31.26 -22.62
N LEU A 244 8.70 -30.13 -22.04
CA LEU A 244 7.70 -30.01 -21.01
C LEU A 244 6.34 -29.73 -21.68
N LEU A 245 5.29 -30.41 -21.24
CA LEU A 245 3.96 -30.36 -21.85
C LEU A 245 2.90 -30.18 -20.77
N GLY A 246 2.09 -29.15 -20.92
CA GLY A 246 0.91 -28.93 -20.09
C GLY A 246 -0.25 -29.86 -20.48
N ALA A 247 -0.98 -30.36 -19.48
CA ALA A 247 -2.13 -31.24 -19.63
C ALA A 247 -3.27 -30.77 -18.72
N VAL A 248 -3.98 -29.72 -19.16
CA VAL A 248 -4.98 -29.00 -18.36
C VAL A 248 -6.17 -29.85 -17.89
N GLY A 249 -6.56 -30.86 -18.67
CA GLY A 249 -7.71 -31.73 -18.34
C GLY A 249 -7.34 -33.00 -17.58
N ALA A 250 -6.08 -33.14 -17.15
CA ALA A 250 -5.66 -34.28 -16.34
C ALA A 250 -6.26 -34.20 -14.93
N TYR A 251 -6.54 -35.36 -14.33
CA TYR A 251 -7.00 -35.51 -12.95
C TYR A 251 -8.23 -34.64 -12.64
N ASP A 252 -9.31 -34.85 -13.39
CA ASP A 252 -10.56 -34.10 -13.26
C ASP A 252 -10.37 -32.58 -13.41
N TRP A 253 -9.62 -32.17 -14.45
CA TRP A 253 -9.31 -30.76 -14.73
C TRP A 253 -8.51 -30.03 -13.63
N ASN A 254 -7.96 -30.74 -12.64
CA ASN A 254 -6.91 -30.18 -11.79
C ASN A 254 -5.70 -29.77 -12.63
N GLY A 255 -5.40 -30.58 -13.66
CA GLY A 255 -4.31 -30.38 -14.59
C GLY A 255 -3.02 -31.03 -14.11
N ALA A 256 -2.08 -31.20 -15.05
CA ALA A 256 -0.78 -31.81 -14.79
C ALA A 256 0.27 -31.26 -15.76
N VAL A 257 1.54 -31.53 -15.44
CA VAL A 257 2.68 -31.23 -16.32
C VAL A 257 3.45 -32.52 -16.58
N LEU A 258 3.66 -32.83 -17.85
CA LEU A 258 4.34 -34.03 -18.32
C LEU A 258 5.67 -33.64 -18.95
N LYS A 259 6.67 -34.51 -18.85
CA LYS A 259 7.97 -34.32 -19.50
C LYS A 259 8.27 -35.51 -20.40
N GLU A 260 8.62 -35.24 -21.66
CA GLU A 260 9.09 -36.25 -22.60
C GLU A 260 10.58 -36.00 -22.87
N THR A 261 11.43 -36.97 -22.53
CA THR A 261 12.88 -36.90 -22.72
C THR A 261 13.37 -38.01 -23.65
N SER A 262 14.65 -37.97 -24.02
CA SER A 262 15.30 -39.10 -24.72
C SER A 262 15.29 -40.39 -23.88
N SER A 263 15.32 -40.27 -22.55
CA SER A 263 15.31 -41.40 -21.60
C SER A 263 13.93 -42.01 -21.35
N GLY A 264 12.87 -41.35 -21.80
CA GLY A 264 11.48 -41.78 -21.62
C GLY A 264 10.57 -40.65 -21.14
N LYS A 265 9.33 -41.02 -20.80
CA LYS A 265 8.28 -40.11 -20.35
C LYS A 265 8.16 -40.09 -18.84
N VAL A 266 8.07 -38.89 -18.28
CA VAL A 266 7.79 -38.64 -16.86
C VAL A 266 6.39 -38.06 -16.75
N ILE A 267 5.51 -38.82 -16.12
CA ILE A 267 4.12 -38.43 -15.84
C ILE A 267 3.95 -38.51 -14.34
N PRO A 268 3.95 -37.37 -13.63
CA PRO A 268 3.74 -37.35 -12.19
C PRO A 268 2.39 -37.91 -11.80
N LEU A 269 2.32 -38.55 -10.64
CA LEU A 269 1.06 -39.07 -10.10
C LEU A 269 0.22 -37.93 -9.49
N ARG A 270 -1.09 -38.17 -9.35
CA ARG A 270 -2.03 -37.18 -8.78
C ARG A 270 -1.62 -36.77 -7.37
N GLU A 271 -1.12 -37.72 -6.59
CA GLU A 271 -0.74 -37.55 -5.19
C GLU A 271 0.39 -36.53 -5.02
N SER A 272 1.25 -36.39 -6.03
CA SER A 272 2.36 -35.44 -6.03
C SER A 272 1.91 -33.96 -6.03
N TYR A 273 0.65 -33.69 -6.38
CA TYR A 273 0.08 -32.34 -6.43
C TYR A 273 -0.79 -32.00 -5.20
N LEU A 274 -1.16 -32.99 -4.37
CA LEU A 274 -2.18 -32.84 -3.32
C LEU A 274 -1.89 -31.74 -2.30
N GLN A 275 -0.62 -31.49 -2.00
CA GLN A 275 -0.22 -30.44 -1.05
C GLN A 275 -0.66 -29.04 -1.51
N GLU A 276 -0.58 -28.75 -2.81
CA GLU A 276 -0.93 -27.44 -3.37
C GLU A 276 -2.29 -27.44 -4.07
N PHE A 277 -2.82 -28.60 -4.43
CA PHE A 277 -4.08 -28.82 -5.13
C PHE A 277 -4.90 -29.87 -4.38
N PRO A 278 -5.52 -29.48 -3.25
CA PRO A 278 -6.16 -30.43 -2.36
C PRO A 278 -7.54 -30.86 -2.91
N GLU A 279 -8.02 -32.04 -2.50
CA GLU A 279 -9.20 -32.65 -3.12
C GLU A 279 -10.50 -31.87 -2.90
N GLU A 280 -10.59 -31.05 -1.85
CA GLU A 280 -11.79 -30.24 -1.57
C GLU A 280 -12.05 -29.22 -2.68
N LEU A 281 -11.02 -28.84 -3.45
CA LEU A 281 -11.10 -27.90 -4.56
C LEU A 281 -11.19 -28.58 -5.93
N LYS A 282 -11.28 -29.91 -5.99
CA LYS A 282 -11.32 -30.69 -7.24
C LYS A 282 -12.40 -30.21 -8.22
N ASN A 283 -13.59 -29.89 -7.73
CA ASN A 283 -14.72 -29.46 -8.55
C ASN A 283 -14.53 -28.08 -9.22
N HIS A 284 -13.50 -27.33 -8.86
CA HIS A 284 -13.21 -26.02 -9.44
C HIS A 284 -12.46 -26.10 -10.78
N GLY A 285 -11.77 -27.22 -11.04
CA GLY A 285 -10.93 -27.42 -12.23
C GLY A 285 -9.80 -26.40 -12.35
N ALA A 286 -8.68 -26.64 -11.69
CA ALA A 286 -7.59 -25.66 -11.55
C ALA A 286 -6.84 -25.32 -12.86
N TYR A 287 -6.88 -26.21 -13.86
CA TYR A 287 -6.18 -26.07 -15.14
C TYR A 287 -4.66 -25.94 -15.02
N LEU A 288 -4.03 -26.69 -14.11
CA LEU A 288 -2.57 -26.73 -14.03
C LEU A 288 -1.95 -27.19 -15.36
N GLY A 289 -0.90 -26.50 -15.79
CA GLY A 289 -0.29 -26.71 -17.09
C GLY A 289 -0.98 -25.93 -18.21
N TYR A 290 -1.83 -24.95 -17.89
CA TYR A 290 -2.32 -24.00 -18.88
C TYR A 290 -1.16 -23.25 -19.53
N THR A 291 -0.16 -22.91 -18.71
CA THR A 291 1.16 -22.43 -19.14
C THR A 291 2.23 -23.29 -18.51
N VAL A 292 3.33 -23.45 -19.23
CA VAL A 292 4.55 -24.09 -18.74
C VAL A 292 5.75 -23.28 -19.19
N SER A 293 6.73 -23.12 -18.31
CA SER A 293 7.99 -22.41 -18.57
C SER A 293 9.10 -22.98 -17.68
N SER A 294 10.29 -22.38 -17.70
CA SER A 294 11.38 -22.71 -16.79
C SER A 294 12.14 -21.47 -16.35
N VAL A 295 12.76 -21.53 -15.19
CA VAL A 295 13.69 -20.53 -14.67
C VAL A 295 15.03 -21.18 -14.39
N ILE A 296 16.11 -20.40 -14.43
CA ILE A 296 17.45 -20.83 -14.03
C ILE A 296 17.74 -20.24 -12.65
N SER A 297 18.05 -21.10 -11.67
CA SER A 297 18.36 -20.68 -10.30
C SER A 297 19.79 -20.13 -10.17
N THR A 298 20.10 -19.56 -9.02
CA THR A 298 21.48 -19.12 -8.69
C THR A 298 22.49 -20.27 -8.69
N GLU A 299 22.02 -21.51 -8.53
CA GLU A 299 22.84 -22.74 -8.59
C GLU A 299 23.00 -23.25 -10.04
N HIS A 300 22.54 -22.48 -11.03
CA HIS A 300 22.50 -22.85 -12.45
C HIS A 300 21.66 -24.11 -12.72
N GLU A 301 20.71 -24.41 -11.82
CA GLU A 301 19.76 -25.49 -11.99
C GLU A 301 18.51 -24.98 -12.69
N ARG A 302 18.04 -25.73 -13.69
CA ARG A 302 16.79 -25.42 -14.39
C ARG A 302 15.60 -25.95 -13.60
N ILE A 303 14.75 -25.04 -13.13
CA ILE A 303 13.53 -25.34 -12.38
C ILE A 303 12.32 -25.05 -13.27
N TYR A 304 11.24 -25.81 -13.13
CA TYR A 304 10.05 -25.66 -13.97
C TYR A 304 9.00 -24.79 -13.32
N VAL A 305 8.22 -24.09 -14.14
CA VAL A 305 7.13 -23.22 -13.71
C VAL A 305 5.86 -23.60 -14.46
N ALA A 306 4.74 -23.64 -13.77
CA ALA A 306 3.45 -23.91 -14.40
C ALA A 306 2.32 -23.09 -13.79
N GLY A 307 1.43 -22.60 -14.66
CA GLY A 307 0.25 -21.85 -14.28
C GLY A 307 -1.01 -22.71 -14.17
N ALA A 308 -1.87 -22.35 -13.23
CA ALA A 308 -3.18 -22.92 -12.96
C ALA A 308 -4.20 -21.78 -12.80
N PRO A 309 -4.61 -21.13 -13.90
CA PRO A 309 -5.35 -19.86 -13.86
C PRO A 309 -6.75 -19.93 -13.26
N ARG A 310 -7.31 -21.15 -13.12
CA ARG A 310 -8.63 -21.38 -12.50
C ARG A 310 -8.57 -21.86 -11.06
N PHE A 311 -7.37 -22.09 -10.51
CA PHE A 311 -7.23 -22.52 -9.13
C PHE A 311 -7.94 -21.56 -8.18
N ASN A 312 -8.86 -22.08 -7.36
CA ASN A 312 -9.68 -21.29 -6.43
C ASN A 312 -10.37 -20.07 -7.09
N HIS A 313 -10.60 -20.12 -8.39
CA HIS A 313 -11.07 -19.02 -9.24
C HIS A 313 -10.20 -17.75 -9.27
N THR A 314 -9.13 -17.65 -8.49
CA THR A 314 -8.21 -16.49 -8.50
C THR A 314 -6.95 -16.75 -9.31
N GLY A 315 -6.54 -18.01 -9.47
CA GLY A 315 -5.35 -18.45 -10.17
C GLY A 315 -4.16 -18.74 -9.24
N LYS A 316 -3.26 -19.61 -9.70
CA LYS A 316 -2.02 -20.00 -8.99
C LYS A 316 -0.90 -20.26 -10.00
N VAL A 317 0.34 -20.04 -9.60
CA VAL A 317 1.56 -20.47 -10.29
C VAL A 317 2.39 -21.33 -9.33
N ILE A 318 2.94 -22.43 -9.80
CA ILE A 318 3.86 -23.28 -9.03
C ILE A 318 5.23 -23.32 -9.68
N ILE A 319 6.26 -23.37 -8.85
CA ILE A 319 7.67 -23.54 -9.23
C ILE A 319 8.13 -24.87 -8.64
N PHE A 320 8.61 -25.79 -9.47
CA PHE A 320 8.80 -27.20 -9.10
C PHE A 320 9.90 -27.90 -9.89
N SER A 321 10.41 -29.00 -9.33
CA SER A 321 11.30 -29.94 -10.00
C SER A 321 10.60 -31.28 -10.23
N MET A 322 10.97 -32.00 -11.29
CA MET A 322 10.40 -33.31 -11.63
C MET A 322 11.45 -34.41 -11.47
N HIS A 323 11.05 -35.53 -10.89
CA HIS A 323 11.91 -36.68 -10.65
C HIS A 323 11.56 -37.84 -11.58
N ASN A 324 12.56 -38.62 -11.98
CA ASN A 324 12.36 -39.78 -12.87
C ASN A 324 11.48 -40.89 -12.26
N ASN A 325 11.28 -40.89 -10.94
CA ASN A 325 10.40 -41.81 -10.22
C ASN A 325 8.91 -41.43 -10.29
N ARG A 326 8.50 -40.57 -11.25
CA ARG A 326 7.13 -40.07 -11.41
C ARG A 326 6.61 -39.25 -10.21
N ASN A 327 7.53 -38.64 -9.47
CA ASN A 327 7.20 -37.68 -8.43
C ASN A 327 7.67 -36.27 -8.84
N LEU A 328 7.19 -35.25 -8.14
CA LEU A 328 7.66 -33.86 -8.28
C LEU A 328 7.83 -33.23 -6.90
N THR A 329 8.63 -32.18 -6.82
CA THR A 329 8.81 -31.37 -5.62
C THR A 329 8.47 -29.93 -5.93
N ILE A 330 7.48 -29.37 -5.23
CA ILE A 330 7.09 -27.96 -5.35
C ILE A 330 7.97 -27.13 -4.40
N HIS A 331 8.72 -26.18 -4.95
CA HIS A 331 9.60 -25.29 -4.20
C HIS A 331 8.85 -24.02 -3.73
N GLN A 332 7.94 -23.52 -4.57
CA GLN A 332 7.19 -22.30 -4.28
C GLN A 332 5.85 -22.30 -5.00
N ALA A 333 4.84 -21.68 -4.38
CA ALA A 333 3.53 -21.41 -4.98
C ALA A 333 3.19 -19.91 -4.84
N LEU A 334 2.81 -19.28 -5.95
CA LEU A 334 2.35 -17.90 -6.05
C LEU A 334 0.85 -17.89 -6.30
N LYS A 335 0.08 -17.04 -5.59
CA LYS A 335 -1.38 -17.02 -5.66
C LYS A 335 -1.88 -15.71 -6.25
N GLY A 336 -2.88 -15.77 -7.12
CA GLY A 336 -3.59 -14.61 -7.65
C GLY A 336 -4.47 -13.96 -6.59
N GLU A 337 -4.58 -12.63 -6.65
CA GLU A 337 -5.28 -11.80 -5.65
C GLU A 337 -6.78 -11.65 -5.95
N GLN A 338 -7.17 -11.66 -7.22
CA GLN A 338 -8.53 -11.33 -7.65
C GLN A 338 -9.21 -12.51 -8.36
N ILE A 339 -10.45 -12.78 -7.98
CA ILE A 339 -11.30 -13.79 -8.62
C ILE A 339 -11.57 -13.43 -10.08
N GLY A 340 -11.51 -14.43 -10.97
CA GLY A 340 -11.73 -14.27 -12.40
C GLY A 340 -10.59 -13.59 -13.16
N SER A 341 -9.52 -13.15 -12.49
CA SER A 341 -8.41 -12.43 -13.13
C SER A 341 -7.57 -13.28 -14.09
N TYR A 342 -7.73 -14.62 -14.00
CA TYR A 342 -7.02 -15.60 -14.81
C TYR A 342 -5.49 -15.58 -14.57
N TYR A 343 -5.06 -15.23 -13.36
CA TYR A 343 -3.65 -15.17 -12.95
C TYR A 343 -2.90 -16.48 -13.19
N GLY A 344 -1.79 -16.42 -13.91
CA GLY A 344 -1.00 -17.60 -14.29
C GLY A 344 -1.35 -18.15 -15.68
N SER A 345 -2.22 -17.47 -16.43
CA SER A 345 -2.53 -17.85 -17.82
C SER A 345 -1.44 -17.50 -18.83
N GLU A 346 -0.50 -16.66 -18.42
CA GLU A 346 0.71 -16.31 -19.18
C GLU A 346 1.88 -16.18 -18.20
N ILE A 347 3.01 -16.80 -18.49
CA ILE A 347 4.19 -16.80 -17.63
C ILE A 347 5.44 -16.67 -18.50
N ASN A 348 6.33 -15.75 -18.15
CA ASN A 348 7.62 -15.60 -18.83
C ASN A 348 8.74 -15.37 -17.80
N SER A 349 9.94 -15.82 -18.13
CA SER A 349 11.14 -15.69 -17.31
C SER A 349 12.15 -14.81 -18.07
N LEU A 350 12.69 -13.81 -17.41
CA LEU A 350 13.66 -12.89 -18.01
C LEU A 350 14.94 -12.86 -17.17
N ASP A 351 16.05 -13.16 -17.84
CA ASP A 351 17.41 -12.82 -17.43
C ASP A 351 17.66 -11.41 -17.99
N VAL A 352 17.70 -10.41 -17.12
CA VAL A 352 17.74 -9.00 -17.52
C VAL A 352 19.17 -8.59 -17.84
N ASN A 353 20.14 -8.99 -17.02
CA ASN A 353 21.53 -8.58 -17.13
C ASN A 353 22.38 -9.49 -18.03
N GLY A 354 21.81 -10.60 -18.52
CA GLY A 354 22.47 -11.55 -19.42
C GLY A 354 23.51 -12.45 -18.73
N ASP A 355 23.43 -12.63 -17.41
CA ASP A 355 24.39 -13.44 -16.65
C ASP A 355 24.09 -14.95 -16.67
N GLY A 356 22.96 -15.35 -17.26
CA GLY A 356 22.50 -16.73 -17.37
C GLY A 356 21.56 -17.17 -16.24
N ILE A 357 21.28 -16.30 -15.26
CA ILE A 357 20.35 -16.54 -14.15
C ILE A 357 19.03 -15.81 -14.43
N THR A 358 17.90 -16.41 -14.03
CA THR A 358 16.61 -15.71 -14.16
C THR A 358 16.42 -14.68 -13.05
N ASP A 359 16.56 -13.40 -13.37
CA ASP A 359 16.31 -12.28 -12.45
C ASP A 359 14.82 -12.09 -12.15
N VAL A 360 13.99 -12.16 -13.18
CA VAL A 360 12.59 -11.75 -13.13
C VAL A 360 11.66 -12.85 -13.64
N LEU A 361 10.62 -13.15 -12.87
CA LEU A 361 9.48 -13.97 -13.29
C LEU A 361 8.24 -13.09 -13.45
N LEU A 362 7.63 -13.13 -14.63
CA LEU A 362 6.45 -12.37 -14.99
C LEU A 362 5.23 -13.28 -15.03
N VAL A 363 4.13 -12.81 -14.45
CA VAL A 363 2.87 -13.55 -14.42
C VAL A 363 1.71 -12.67 -14.89
N GLY A 364 1.09 -13.07 -15.99
CA GLY A 364 -0.08 -12.41 -16.56
C GLY A 364 -1.38 -12.78 -15.85
N ALA A 365 -2.25 -11.79 -15.69
CA ALA A 365 -3.64 -11.89 -15.26
C ALA A 365 -4.50 -11.04 -16.21
N PRO A 366 -4.68 -11.45 -17.48
CA PRO A 366 -5.26 -10.63 -18.52
C PRO A 366 -6.73 -10.27 -18.28
N MET A 367 -7.46 -11.02 -17.44
CA MET A 367 -8.85 -10.71 -17.10
C MET A 367 -8.97 -9.92 -15.79
N TYR A 368 -7.87 -9.39 -15.26
CA TYR A 368 -7.89 -8.56 -14.06
C TYR A 368 -8.80 -7.34 -14.25
N PHE A 369 -9.73 -7.17 -13.32
CA PHE A 369 -10.77 -6.16 -13.34
C PHE A 369 -10.40 -4.98 -12.45
N SER A 370 -10.42 -3.77 -13.00
CA SER A 370 -10.15 -2.53 -12.28
C SER A 370 -11.06 -1.43 -12.79
N GLU A 371 -11.57 -0.58 -11.89
CA GLU A 371 -12.38 0.60 -12.24
C GLU A 371 -13.59 0.28 -13.15
N GLY A 372 -14.18 -0.91 -12.97
CA GLY A 372 -15.35 -1.33 -13.75
C GLY A 372 -15.05 -1.99 -15.09
N ARG A 373 -13.78 -2.33 -15.41
CA ARG A 373 -13.37 -2.86 -16.73
C ARG A 373 -12.30 -3.96 -16.64
N GLU A 374 -12.26 -4.87 -17.62
CA GLU A 374 -11.25 -5.94 -17.76
C GLU A 374 -9.91 -5.38 -18.28
N ARG A 375 -9.14 -4.71 -17.44
CA ARG A 375 -7.91 -4.05 -17.85
C ARG A 375 -6.74 -5.03 -18.07
N GLY A 376 -6.71 -6.13 -17.32
CA GLY A 376 -5.55 -7.02 -17.29
C GLY A 376 -4.42 -6.43 -16.44
N LYS A 377 -3.49 -7.31 -16.03
CA LYS A 377 -2.38 -6.95 -15.15
C LYS A 377 -1.22 -7.93 -15.36
N VAL A 378 0.01 -7.44 -15.31
CA VAL A 378 1.22 -8.28 -15.32
C VAL A 378 1.99 -8.06 -14.03
N TYR A 379 2.09 -9.11 -13.24
CA TYR A 379 2.83 -9.13 -11.98
C TYR A 379 4.31 -9.39 -12.24
N VAL A 380 5.16 -8.69 -11.50
CA VAL A 380 6.62 -8.79 -11.58
C VAL A 380 7.13 -9.41 -10.28
N TYR A 381 7.86 -10.51 -10.37
CA TYR A 381 8.54 -11.13 -9.24
C TYR A 381 10.04 -11.13 -9.48
N THR A 382 10.83 -10.66 -8.52
CA THR A 382 12.29 -10.65 -8.59
C THR A 382 12.88 -11.77 -7.74
N LEU A 383 14.00 -12.33 -8.18
CA LEU A 383 14.70 -13.38 -7.45
C LEU A 383 15.43 -12.79 -6.22
N ARG A 384 15.11 -13.30 -5.03
CA ARG A 384 15.79 -12.97 -3.76
C ARG A 384 15.96 -14.22 -2.93
N GLU A 385 17.19 -14.53 -2.51
CA GLU A 385 17.50 -15.71 -1.70
C GLU A 385 16.91 -17.02 -2.28
N ASN A 386 17.07 -17.21 -3.60
CA ASN A 386 16.56 -18.37 -4.34
C ASN A 386 15.01 -18.53 -4.34
N ARG A 387 14.27 -17.43 -4.10
CA ARG A 387 12.80 -17.36 -4.17
C ARG A 387 12.33 -16.15 -4.95
N PHE A 388 11.21 -16.28 -5.64
CA PHE A 388 10.61 -15.17 -6.37
C PHE A 388 9.70 -14.35 -5.46
N VAL A 389 10.03 -13.07 -5.25
CA VAL A 389 9.31 -12.15 -4.35
C VAL A 389 8.62 -11.07 -5.19
N SER A 390 7.38 -10.71 -4.82
CA SER A 390 6.61 -9.69 -5.55
C SER A 390 7.33 -8.34 -5.53
N SER A 391 7.61 -7.80 -6.72
CA SER A 391 8.19 -6.47 -6.95
C SER A 391 7.13 -5.47 -7.45
N GLY A 392 5.86 -5.88 -7.55
CA GLY A 392 4.75 -5.05 -8.02
C GLY A 392 4.21 -5.52 -9.37
N ALA A 393 3.75 -4.59 -10.20
CA ALA A 393 3.16 -4.87 -11.51
C ALA A 393 3.59 -3.82 -12.54
N LEU A 394 3.55 -4.20 -13.82
CA LEU A 394 3.79 -3.28 -14.94
C LEU A 394 2.62 -2.31 -15.09
N THR A 395 2.90 -1.09 -15.55
CA THR A 395 1.91 -0.05 -15.79
C THR A 395 1.61 0.10 -17.28
N ASP A 396 0.35 -0.12 -17.64
CA ASP A 396 -0.22 0.13 -18.96
C ASP A 396 -0.86 1.53 -19.05
N LEU A 397 -1.34 1.90 -20.24
CA LEU A 397 -1.99 3.19 -20.46
C LEU A 397 -3.42 3.20 -19.88
N GLN A 398 -3.67 4.10 -18.91
CA GLN A 398 -4.92 4.12 -18.12
C GLN A 398 -6.20 4.43 -18.92
N SER A 399 -6.12 4.89 -20.18
CA SER A 399 -7.26 5.43 -20.91
C SER A 399 -8.18 4.39 -21.57
N TYR A 400 -7.74 3.14 -21.75
CA TYR A 400 -8.43 2.18 -22.61
C TYR A 400 -9.30 1.16 -21.87
N GLN A 401 -10.33 0.67 -22.56
CA GLN A 401 -11.32 -0.26 -22.01
C GLN A 401 -11.01 -1.70 -22.41
N ASN A 402 -11.17 -2.63 -21.48
CA ASN A 402 -11.15 -4.07 -21.73
C ASN A 402 -9.92 -4.58 -22.51
N SER A 403 -8.74 -3.99 -22.29
CA SER A 403 -7.53 -4.20 -23.11
C SER A 403 -6.93 -5.61 -23.00
N ARG A 404 -7.22 -6.31 -21.89
CA ARG A 404 -6.59 -7.59 -21.51
C ARG A 404 -5.06 -7.55 -21.57
N PHE A 405 -4.50 -6.48 -21.02
CA PHE A 405 -3.05 -6.32 -20.91
C PHE A 405 -2.43 -7.52 -20.16
N GLY A 406 -1.36 -8.09 -20.72
CA GLY A 406 -0.74 -9.31 -20.22
C GLY A 406 -1.32 -10.60 -20.79
N SER A 407 -2.02 -10.53 -21.93
CA SER A 407 -2.49 -11.72 -22.65
C SER A 407 -1.34 -12.50 -23.31
N CYS A 408 -0.24 -11.82 -23.60
CA CYS A 408 1.01 -12.41 -24.07
C CYS A 408 2.18 -11.62 -23.48
N ILE A 409 3.24 -12.32 -23.08
CA ILE A 409 4.45 -11.74 -22.50
C ILE A 409 5.65 -12.40 -23.18
N ALA A 410 6.48 -11.60 -23.86
CA ALA A 410 7.67 -12.06 -24.55
C ALA A 410 8.93 -11.37 -23.99
N ALA A 411 9.81 -12.16 -23.39
CA ALA A 411 11.20 -11.78 -23.15
C ALA A 411 11.92 -11.68 -24.50
N VAL A 412 12.55 -10.53 -24.74
CA VAL A 412 13.28 -10.25 -25.97
C VAL A 412 14.69 -9.81 -25.62
N PRO A 413 15.71 -10.16 -26.43
CA PRO A 413 17.03 -9.58 -26.29
C PRO A 413 16.96 -8.04 -26.34
N ASP A 414 18.00 -7.42 -25.80
CA ASP A 414 18.23 -5.98 -25.79
C ASP A 414 17.81 -5.26 -27.09
N LEU A 415 16.70 -4.51 -27.04
CA LEU A 415 16.13 -3.76 -28.17
C LEU A 415 16.77 -2.38 -28.30
N ASN A 416 17.12 -1.74 -27.18
CA ASN A 416 17.72 -0.40 -27.16
C ASN A 416 19.26 -0.38 -27.15
N GLN A 417 19.89 -1.56 -27.19
CA GLN A 417 21.34 -1.77 -27.26
C GLN A 417 22.09 -1.25 -26.01
N ASP A 418 21.46 -1.31 -24.82
CA ASP A 418 22.06 -0.86 -23.56
C ASP A 418 22.66 -1.98 -22.69
N SER A 419 22.73 -3.19 -23.25
CA SER A 419 23.18 -4.45 -22.63
C SER A 419 22.20 -5.10 -21.65
N TYR A 420 20.96 -4.63 -21.54
CA TYR A 420 19.92 -5.31 -20.75
C TYR A 420 18.83 -5.89 -21.66
N ASN A 421 18.38 -7.11 -21.35
CA ASN A 421 17.28 -7.72 -22.08
C ASN A 421 15.94 -7.06 -21.72
N ASP A 422 15.04 -7.00 -22.71
CA ASP A 422 13.81 -6.23 -22.64
C ASP A 422 12.56 -7.13 -22.61
N LEU A 423 11.41 -6.47 -22.49
CA LEU A 423 10.12 -7.13 -22.41
C LEU A 423 9.07 -6.51 -23.33
N VAL A 424 8.35 -7.35 -24.06
CA VAL A 424 7.17 -6.94 -24.84
C VAL A 424 5.92 -7.59 -24.29
N VAL A 425 4.87 -6.78 -24.07
CA VAL A 425 3.59 -7.24 -23.52
C VAL A 425 2.44 -6.89 -24.46
N GLY A 426 1.58 -7.88 -24.73
CA GLY A 426 0.41 -7.74 -25.59
C GLY A 426 -0.86 -7.31 -24.86
N ALA A 427 -1.64 -6.45 -25.50
CA ALA A 427 -2.98 -6.00 -25.11
C ALA A 427 -3.95 -6.11 -26.30
N PRO A 428 -4.32 -7.34 -26.71
CA PRO A 428 -4.98 -7.58 -27.99
C PRO A 428 -6.40 -7.00 -28.09
N LEU A 429 -7.06 -6.69 -26.97
CA LEU A 429 -8.43 -6.18 -26.99
C LEU A 429 -8.49 -4.65 -26.91
N GLU A 430 -7.35 -3.98 -26.78
CA GLU A 430 -7.25 -2.52 -26.77
C GLU A 430 -7.72 -1.90 -28.10
N ASP A 431 -8.04 -0.60 -28.11
CA ASP A 431 -8.49 0.14 -29.30
C ASP A 431 -9.67 -0.53 -30.03
N GLU A 432 -10.71 -0.91 -29.27
CA GLU A 432 -11.91 -1.60 -29.78
C GLU A 432 -11.59 -2.93 -30.48
N HIS A 433 -10.79 -3.78 -29.84
CA HIS A 433 -10.33 -5.06 -30.36
C HIS A 433 -9.33 -5.00 -31.52
N GLN A 434 -8.76 -3.83 -31.80
CA GLN A 434 -7.66 -3.72 -32.78
C GLN A 434 -6.36 -4.29 -32.21
N GLY A 435 -6.05 -3.93 -30.95
CA GLY A 435 -4.94 -4.43 -30.17
C GLY A 435 -3.69 -3.55 -30.22
N ALA A 436 -2.84 -3.70 -29.21
CA ALA A 436 -1.58 -2.99 -29.06
C ALA A 436 -0.52 -3.88 -28.40
N ILE A 437 0.74 -3.47 -28.54
CA ILE A 437 1.86 -4.02 -27.77
C ILE A 437 2.60 -2.90 -27.03
N TYR A 438 3.24 -3.26 -25.92
CA TYR A 438 3.99 -2.37 -25.04
C TYR A 438 5.40 -2.91 -24.85
N ILE A 439 6.40 -2.03 -24.99
CA ILE A 439 7.81 -2.35 -24.80
C ILE A 439 8.27 -1.75 -23.47
N PHE A 440 8.82 -2.58 -22.60
CA PHE A 440 9.40 -2.22 -21.31
C PHE A 440 10.88 -2.56 -21.34
N LEU A 441 11.72 -1.61 -20.89
CA LEU A 441 13.16 -1.81 -20.90
C LEU A 441 13.66 -2.50 -19.63
N GLY A 442 14.69 -3.32 -19.79
CA GLY A 442 15.51 -3.84 -18.71
C GLY A 442 16.30 -2.75 -18.00
N PHE A 443 16.66 -2.97 -16.74
CA PHE A 443 17.59 -2.12 -16.00
C PHE A 443 18.17 -2.89 -14.80
N GLU A 444 19.48 -3.10 -14.80
CA GLU A 444 20.18 -3.89 -13.77
C GLU A 444 19.57 -5.30 -13.65
N GLU A 445 19.10 -5.71 -12.46
CA GLU A 445 18.47 -7.02 -12.19
C GLU A 445 16.92 -6.93 -12.21
N THR A 446 16.33 -5.95 -12.88
CA THR A 446 14.86 -5.74 -12.90
C THR A 446 14.36 -5.08 -14.19
N ILE A 447 13.04 -4.98 -14.35
CA ILE A 447 12.39 -4.31 -15.48
C ILE A 447 11.85 -2.94 -15.04
N LEU A 448 11.97 -1.93 -15.89
CA LEU A 448 11.29 -0.64 -15.70
C LEU A 448 9.78 -0.82 -15.78
N LYS A 449 9.06 -0.43 -14.72
CA LYS A 449 7.60 -0.69 -14.63
C LYS A 449 6.75 0.10 -15.62
N LYS A 450 7.28 1.20 -16.16
CA LYS A 450 6.59 2.06 -17.13
C LYS A 450 7.10 1.72 -18.53
N TYR A 451 6.19 1.47 -19.45
CA TYR A 451 6.55 1.22 -20.85
C TYR A 451 7.27 2.43 -21.46
N LYS A 452 8.18 2.14 -22.39
CA LYS A 452 8.90 3.15 -23.18
C LYS A 452 8.24 3.40 -24.52
N GLN A 453 7.72 2.36 -25.14
CA GLN A 453 7.02 2.47 -26.41
C GLN A 453 5.72 1.67 -26.38
N ARG A 454 4.67 2.22 -26.97
CA ARG A 454 3.42 1.54 -27.27
C ARG A 454 3.24 1.56 -28.78
N ILE A 455 2.94 0.41 -29.37
CA ILE A 455 2.68 0.27 -30.80
C ILE A 455 1.24 -0.19 -30.97
N ALA A 456 0.39 0.70 -31.49
CA ALA A 456 -1.01 0.41 -31.74
C ALA A 456 -1.18 -0.22 -33.13
N ALA A 457 -2.12 -1.15 -33.27
CA ALA A 457 -2.46 -1.71 -34.58
C ALA A 457 -2.93 -0.64 -35.57
N VAL A 458 -3.66 0.38 -35.08
CA VAL A 458 -4.20 1.47 -35.90
C VAL A 458 -3.13 2.32 -36.57
N ASP A 459 -1.94 2.42 -35.96
CA ASP A 459 -0.82 3.20 -36.48
C ASP A 459 -0.03 2.44 -37.57
N LEU A 460 -0.21 1.11 -37.65
CA LEU A 460 0.50 0.25 -38.58
C LEU A 460 -0.30 0.01 -39.87
N ALA A 461 -1.52 -0.52 -39.74
CA ALA A 461 -2.35 -0.84 -40.89
C ALA A 461 -3.83 -0.91 -40.51
N PRO A 462 -4.74 -0.40 -41.37
CA PRO A 462 -6.17 -0.52 -41.13
C PRO A 462 -6.61 -2.00 -41.21
N GLY A 463 -7.50 -2.40 -40.31
CA GLY A 463 -8.15 -3.72 -40.34
C GLY A 463 -7.48 -4.82 -39.50
N LEU A 464 -6.33 -4.53 -38.87
CA LEU A 464 -5.74 -5.41 -37.87
C LEU A 464 -6.68 -5.54 -36.66
N ARG A 465 -6.83 -6.78 -36.15
CA ARG A 465 -7.62 -7.10 -34.96
C ARG A 465 -6.86 -8.06 -34.07
N TYR A 466 -7.04 -7.95 -32.76
CA TYR A 466 -6.33 -8.78 -31.78
C TYR A 466 -4.80 -8.75 -31.95
N PHE A 467 -4.26 -7.63 -32.43
CA PHE A 467 -2.82 -7.44 -32.55
C PHE A 467 -2.14 -7.51 -31.18
N GLY A 468 -1.08 -8.29 -31.06
CA GLY A 468 -0.45 -8.58 -29.77
C GLY A 468 -1.05 -9.79 -29.04
N CYS A 469 -1.83 -10.63 -29.73
CA CYS A 469 -2.34 -11.89 -29.14
C CYS A 469 -1.26 -12.96 -28.98
N SER A 470 -0.15 -12.85 -29.73
CA SER A 470 1.05 -13.67 -29.61
C SER A 470 2.24 -12.84 -30.06
N ILE A 471 3.39 -13.00 -29.41
CA ILE A 471 4.59 -12.21 -29.66
C ILE A 471 5.81 -13.12 -29.56
N HIS A 472 6.77 -12.95 -30.45
CA HIS A 472 8.08 -13.59 -30.38
C HIS A 472 9.15 -12.59 -30.84
N GLY A 473 10.29 -12.53 -30.16
CA GLY A 473 11.37 -11.61 -30.52
C GLY A 473 12.72 -12.10 -30.05
N GLN A 474 13.29 -13.08 -30.76
CA GLN A 474 14.58 -13.71 -30.44
C GLN A 474 15.46 -13.88 -31.68
N LEU A 475 14.95 -13.47 -32.84
CA LEU A 475 15.59 -13.69 -34.13
C LEU A 475 15.78 -12.34 -34.82
N ASP A 476 16.92 -12.20 -35.47
CA ASP A 476 17.16 -11.22 -36.52
C ASP A 476 16.62 -11.81 -37.83
N LEU A 477 15.55 -11.22 -38.39
CA LEU A 477 14.86 -11.72 -39.57
C LEU A 477 15.27 -10.98 -40.85
N ASN A 478 15.85 -9.79 -40.73
CA ASN A 478 16.33 -8.98 -41.85
C ASN A 478 17.87 -9.04 -42.04
N GLU A 479 18.56 -9.76 -41.16
CA GLU A 479 20.02 -9.97 -41.13
C GLU A 479 20.82 -8.66 -40.92
N ASP A 480 20.28 -7.69 -40.15
CA ASP A 480 20.94 -6.42 -39.85
C ASP A 480 21.73 -6.41 -38.51
N GLY A 481 21.73 -7.53 -37.81
CA GLY A 481 22.41 -7.72 -36.53
C GLY A 481 21.60 -7.26 -35.31
N LEU A 482 20.34 -6.84 -35.48
CA LEU A 482 19.42 -6.46 -34.41
C LEU A 482 18.29 -7.48 -34.27
N VAL A 483 17.69 -7.55 -33.08
CA VAL A 483 16.57 -8.47 -32.86
C VAL A 483 15.26 -7.89 -33.38
N ASP A 484 14.46 -8.71 -34.05
CA ASP A 484 13.17 -8.33 -34.62
C ASP A 484 11.98 -8.89 -33.83
N LEU A 485 10.82 -8.26 -33.97
CA LEU A 485 9.58 -8.70 -33.35
C LEU A 485 8.60 -9.27 -34.38
N ALA A 486 8.10 -10.47 -34.12
CA ALA A 486 6.97 -11.06 -34.81
C ALA A 486 5.72 -11.02 -33.92
N VAL A 487 4.65 -10.38 -34.41
CA VAL A 487 3.44 -10.10 -33.64
C VAL A 487 2.22 -10.67 -34.34
N GLY A 488 1.49 -11.53 -33.65
CA GLY A 488 0.26 -12.13 -34.14
C GLY A 488 -0.92 -11.17 -34.09
N SER A 489 -1.80 -11.31 -35.09
CA SER A 489 -3.10 -10.65 -35.21
C SER A 489 -4.10 -11.65 -35.82
N LEU A 490 -5.39 -11.36 -35.73
CA LEU A 490 -6.42 -12.20 -36.33
C LEU A 490 -6.21 -12.30 -37.85
N GLY A 491 -5.81 -13.49 -38.32
CA GLY A 491 -5.56 -13.78 -39.73
C GLY A 491 -4.26 -13.18 -40.30
N ASN A 492 -3.43 -12.54 -39.49
CA ASN A 492 -2.21 -11.85 -39.93
C ASN A 492 -1.05 -12.07 -38.94
N ALA A 493 0.19 -11.98 -39.44
CA ALA A 493 1.39 -11.85 -38.63
C ALA A 493 2.15 -10.62 -39.11
N VAL A 494 2.52 -9.73 -38.19
CA VAL A 494 3.21 -8.48 -38.45
C VAL A 494 4.65 -8.61 -38.00
N LEU A 495 5.60 -8.25 -38.87
CA LEU A 495 7.01 -8.20 -38.55
C LEU A 495 7.40 -6.73 -38.31
N LEU A 496 8.05 -6.46 -37.19
CA LEU A 496 8.58 -5.16 -36.82
C LEU A 496 10.10 -5.28 -36.69
N TRP A 497 10.83 -4.47 -37.45
CA TRP A 497 12.29 -4.45 -37.42
C TRP A 497 12.81 -3.41 -36.45
N SER A 498 13.79 -3.79 -35.66
CA SER A 498 14.47 -2.86 -34.74
C SER A 498 15.37 -1.90 -35.51
N ARG A 499 15.69 -0.75 -34.90
CA ARG A 499 16.55 0.28 -35.50
C ARG A 499 17.80 0.46 -34.65
N SER A 500 18.94 0.71 -35.29
CA SER A 500 20.20 0.97 -34.58
C SER A 500 20.10 2.25 -33.74
N VAL A 501 20.64 2.25 -32.52
CA VAL A 501 20.63 3.42 -31.63
C VAL A 501 21.97 4.16 -31.70
N VAL A 502 21.92 5.49 -31.79
CA VAL A 502 23.11 6.35 -31.90
C VAL A 502 23.10 7.48 -30.86
N GLN A 503 24.24 7.65 -30.20
CA GLN A 503 24.56 8.78 -29.32
C GLN A 503 25.37 9.81 -30.09
N ILE A 504 24.96 11.07 -30.02
CA ILE A 504 25.66 12.19 -30.67
C ILE A 504 26.31 13.05 -29.59
N ASN A 505 27.63 13.12 -29.61
CA ASN A 505 28.41 13.96 -28.72
C ASN A 505 28.74 15.27 -29.41
N ALA A 506 28.19 16.38 -28.90
CA ALA A 506 28.46 17.72 -29.41
C ALA A 506 29.43 18.47 -28.47
N SER A 507 30.31 19.30 -29.04
CA SER A 507 31.14 20.24 -28.29
C SER A 507 31.40 21.53 -29.09
N ILE A 508 31.73 22.62 -28.38
CA ILE A 508 32.13 23.90 -29.00
C ILE A 508 33.46 24.35 -28.39
N ARG A 509 34.42 24.74 -29.23
CA ARG A 509 35.70 25.34 -28.81
C ARG A 509 35.86 26.73 -29.41
N PHE A 510 36.43 27.68 -28.69
CA PHE A 510 36.61 29.06 -29.15
C PHE A 510 38.08 29.43 -29.29
N GLU A 511 38.41 30.21 -30.31
CA GLU A 511 39.75 30.76 -30.53
C GLU A 511 39.67 32.25 -30.90
N PRO A 512 40.24 33.16 -30.08
CA PRO A 512 40.75 32.93 -28.72
C PRO A 512 39.67 32.46 -27.74
N PHE A 513 40.06 31.96 -26.56
CA PHE A 513 39.11 31.38 -25.60
C PHE A 513 38.33 32.42 -24.75
N LYS A 514 38.74 33.69 -24.80
CA LYS A 514 38.11 34.84 -24.12
C LYS A 514 37.91 36.00 -25.10
N ILE A 515 36.77 36.70 -24.99
CA ILE A 515 36.52 37.93 -25.74
C ILE A 515 37.27 39.09 -25.09
N ASN A 516 38.23 39.68 -25.78
CA ASN A 516 38.85 40.93 -25.35
C ASN A 516 38.29 42.10 -26.17
N ILE A 517 37.33 42.85 -25.60
CA ILE A 517 36.67 43.99 -26.27
C ILE A 517 37.60 45.19 -26.50
N PHE A 518 38.76 45.24 -25.83
CA PHE A 518 39.74 46.32 -25.96
C PHE A 518 40.68 46.09 -27.15
N THR A 519 40.89 44.83 -27.54
CA THR A 519 41.54 44.48 -28.80
C THR A 519 40.52 44.47 -29.95
N LYS A 520 40.53 45.55 -30.74
CA LYS A 520 39.77 45.66 -32.00
C LYS A 520 40.67 45.22 -33.16
N ASP A 521 40.70 43.92 -33.40
CA ASP A 521 41.60 43.26 -34.36
C ASP A 521 41.02 43.16 -35.78
N CYS A 522 39.74 43.51 -35.98
CA CYS A 522 39.11 43.50 -37.29
C CYS A 522 38.07 44.62 -37.49
N LYS A 523 37.69 44.85 -38.75
CA LYS A 523 36.59 45.76 -39.13
C LYS A 523 35.46 44.98 -39.81
N ARG A 524 34.22 45.18 -39.35
CA ARG A 524 33.00 44.58 -39.90
C ARG A 524 31.93 45.67 -40.07
N ASN A 525 31.38 45.81 -41.26
CA ASN A 525 30.41 46.87 -41.62
C ASN A 525 30.86 48.30 -41.24
N GLY A 526 32.16 48.59 -41.39
CA GLY A 526 32.74 49.91 -41.08
C GLY A 526 32.94 50.20 -39.59
N LYS A 527 32.61 49.27 -38.68
CA LYS A 527 32.86 49.37 -37.24
C LYS A 527 34.04 48.49 -36.83
N ASP A 528 34.81 48.97 -35.87
CA ASP A 528 35.86 48.20 -35.20
C ASP A 528 35.22 47.11 -34.33
N ALA A 529 35.69 45.88 -34.47
CA ALA A 529 35.14 44.69 -33.81
C ALA A 529 36.26 43.76 -33.33
N THR A 530 35.92 42.86 -32.42
CA THR A 530 36.79 41.76 -31.98
C THR A 530 36.37 40.48 -32.71
N CYS A 531 37.24 39.91 -33.54
CA CYS A 531 36.97 38.72 -34.35
C CYS A 531 37.44 37.44 -33.64
N MET A 532 36.66 36.37 -33.79
CA MET A 532 36.90 35.09 -33.13
C MET A 532 36.40 33.93 -33.99
N SER A 533 36.90 32.73 -33.72
CA SER A 533 36.46 31.48 -34.33
C SER A 533 35.76 30.58 -33.31
N ALA A 534 34.65 29.96 -33.69
CA ALA A 534 34.00 28.88 -32.95
C ALA A 534 34.10 27.58 -33.76
N PHE A 535 34.60 26.51 -33.15
CA PHE A 535 34.70 25.17 -33.72
C PHE A 535 33.61 24.31 -33.11
N VAL A 536 32.63 23.94 -33.91
CA VAL A 536 31.51 23.08 -33.51
C VAL A 536 31.85 21.66 -33.93
N CYS A 537 32.01 20.77 -32.96
CA CYS A 537 32.44 19.40 -33.21
C CYS A 537 31.35 18.40 -32.81
N PHE A 538 31.16 17.38 -33.63
CA PHE A 538 30.23 16.28 -33.39
C PHE A 538 30.94 14.93 -33.54
N THR A 539 30.57 13.96 -32.70
CA THR A 539 31.00 12.55 -32.83
C THR A 539 29.78 11.65 -32.68
N ALA A 540 29.59 10.72 -33.61
CA ALA A 540 28.51 9.74 -33.55
C ALA A 540 29.01 8.40 -32.98
N VAL A 541 28.34 7.88 -31.97
CA VAL A 541 28.65 6.60 -31.32
C VAL A 541 27.42 5.70 -31.43
N PHE A 542 27.52 4.63 -32.22
CA PHE A 542 26.48 3.62 -32.32
C PHE A 542 26.64 2.61 -31.18
N LEU A 543 25.54 2.29 -30.50
CA LEU A 543 25.57 1.39 -29.34
C LEU A 543 25.85 -0.06 -29.74
N SER A 544 25.23 -0.53 -30.83
CA SER A 544 25.55 -1.84 -31.39
C SER A 544 26.90 -1.86 -32.11
N ALA A 545 27.72 -2.86 -31.76
CA ALA A 545 29.03 -3.11 -32.38
C ALA A 545 28.93 -3.41 -33.90
N HIS A 546 27.76 -3.82 -34.40
CA HIS A 546 27.55 -4.09 -35.82
C HIS A 546 27.65 -2.82 -36.69
N PHE A 547 27.38 -1.64 -36.11
CA PHE A 547 27.28 -0.36 -36.83
C PHE A 547 28.52 0.53 -36.68
N GLN A 548 29.68 -0.03 -36.31
CA GLN A 548 30.93 0.71 -36.11
C GLN A 548 31.52 1.33 -37.40
N THR A 549 31.02 0.95 -38.58
CA THR A 549 31.37 1.57 -39.87
C THR A 549 30.21 2.34 -40.49
N ALA A 550 29.10 2.52 -39.77
CA ALA A 550 27.93 3.22 -40.27
C ALA A 550 28.13 4.74 -40.29
N SER A 551 27.22 5.42 -40.97
CA SER A 551 27.15 6.88 -41.02
C SER A 551 25.77 7.38 -40.67
N VAL A 552 25.69 8.57 -40.07
CA VAL A 552 24.43 9.24 -39.75
C VAL A 552 24.43 10.68 -40.24
N ALA A 553 23.34 11.08 -40.90
CA ALA A 553 23.14 12.46 -41.33
C ALA A 553 22.45 13.27 -40.23
N LEU A 554 23.05 14.39 -39.87
CA LEU A 554 22.63 15.29 -38.80
C LEU A 554 22.38 16.68 -39.38
N ARG A 555 21.36 17.36 -38.88
CA ARG A 555 21.14 18.78 -39.10
C ARG A 555 21.26 19.50 -37.77
N TYR A 556 22.03 20.59 -37.74
CA TYR A 556 22.16 21.39 -36.53
C TYR A 556 21.93 22.88 -36.80
N ASN A 557 21.38 23.54 -35.79
CA ASN A 557 21.15 24.97 -35.72
C ASN A 557 22.04 25.55 -34.62
N MET A 558 22.79 26.60 -34.94
CA MET A 558 23.61 27.33 -33.98
C MET A 558 23.06 28.74 -33.83
N THR A 559 22.82 29.17 -32.59
CA THR A 559 22.30 30.50 -32.25
C THR A 559 23.15 31.20 -31.21
N ILE A 560 23.32 32.51 -31.35
CA ILE A 560 24.08 33.36 -30.44
C ILE A 560 23.13 34.27 -29.64
N ASP A 561 23.31 34.33 -28.33
CA ASP A 561 22.55 35.21 -27.43
C ASP A 561 21.01 35.06 -27.61
N GLU A 562 20.53 33.81 -27.67
CA GLU A 562 19.13 33.40 -27.95
C GLU A 562 18.07 34.26 -27.22
N ARG A 563 18.32 34.61 -25.95
CA ARG A 563 17.39 35.34 -25.09
C ARG A 563 17.48 36.87 -25.20
N ARG A 564 18.42 37.43 -25.98
CA ARG A 564 18.56 38.88 -26.16
C ARG A 564 17.92 39.36 -27.45
N TYR A 565 17.28 40.52 -27.37
CA TYR A 565 16.73 41.21 -28.55
C TYR A 565 17.83 41.69 -29.49
N THR A 566 18.93 42.21 -28.94
CA THR A 566 20.15 42.57 -29.68
C THR A 566 21.30 41.64 -29.29
N PRO A 567 21.75 40.75 -30.19
CA PRO A 567 22.87 39.86 -29.91
C PRO A 567 24.17 40.68 -29.83
N ARG A 568 25.08 40.29 -28.93
CA ARG A 568 26.36 41.00 -28.76
C ARG A 568 27.43 40.53 -29.75
N ALA A 569 27.23 39.34 -30.32
CA ALA A 569 28.10 38.78 -31.33
C ALA A 569 27.28 38.33 -32.54
N HIS A 570 27.91 38.38 -33.72
CA HIS A 570 27.28 38.09 -35.01
C HIS A 570 28.16 37.14 -35.82
N LEU A 571 27.53 36.22 -36.56
CA LEU A 571 28.25 35.32 -37.47
C LEU A 571 28.66 36.08 -38.73
N ASP A 572 29.88 35.82 -39.21
CA ASP A 572 30.44 36.52 -40.38
C ASP A 572 29.84 36.04 -41.71
N GLU A 573 29.43 34.77 -41.82
CA GLU A 573 28.94 34.18 -43.07
C GLU A 573 27.57 34.75 -43.50
N SER A 574 26.67 35.00 -42.55
CA SER A 574 25.29 35.44 -42.83
C SER A 574 24.99 36.88 -42.36
N GLY A 575 25.80 37.45 -41.46
CA GLY A 575 25.46 38.68 -40.74
C GLY A 575 24.31 38.51 -39.74
N GLU A 576 23.78 37.30 -39.60
CA GLU A 576 22.68 36.95 -38.72
C GLU A 576 23.19 36.29 -37.42
N ARG A 577 22.30 36.20 -36.42
CA ARG A 577 22.60 35.56 -35.12
C ARG A 577 22.50 34.03 -35.13
N HIS A 578 22.13 33.45 -36.27
CA HIS A 578 21.86 32.03 -36.40
C HIS A 578 22.39 31.48 -37.71
N THR A 579 22.73 30.18 -37.71
CA THR A 579 23.10 29.41 -38.90
C THR A 579 22.57 27.99 -38.77
N GLN A 580 22.28 27.36 -39.90
CA GLN A 580 21.83 25.98 -40.02
C GLN A 580 22.72 25.25 -41.01
N LYS A 581 23.23 24.07 -40.65
CA LYS A 581 24.03 23.21 -41.53
C LYS A 581 23.60 21.74 -41.40
N GLY A 582 23.76 21.01 -42.50
CA GLY A 582 23.66 19.55 -42.55
C GLY A 582 25.05 18.94 -42.66
N LEU A 583 25.27 17.82 -41.99
CA LEU A 583 26.55 17.11 -41.96
C LEU A 583 26.33 15.59 -41.89
N VAL A 584 27.32 14.82 -42.34
CA VAL A 584 27.31 13.35 -42.24
C VAL A 584 28.45 12.92 -41.32
N LEU A 585 28.11 12.23 -40.23
CA LEU A 585 29.06 11.69 -39.27
C LEU A 585 29.35 10.23 -39.59
N LEU A 586 30.63 9.88 -39.58
CA LEU A 586 31.09 8.50 -39.55
C LEU A 586 31.21 8.06 -38.09
N ALA A 587 30.84 6.81 -37.79
CA ALA A 587 30.93 6.25 -36.45
C ALA A 587 32.35 6.41 -35.86
N GLY A 588 32.41 6.93 -34.63
CA GLY A 588 33.65 7.14 -33.86
C GLY A 588 34.57 8.26 -34.35
N GLN A 589 34.27 8.95 -35.46
CA GLN A 589 35.08 10.05 -35.98
C GLN A 589 34.54 11.41 -35.55
N GLU A 590 35.43 12.27 -35.04
CA GLU A 590 35.08 13.67 -34.74
C GLU A 590 35.06 14.49 -36.04
N HIS A 591 33.95 15.17 -36.30
CA HIS A 591 33.81 16.13 -37.39
C HIS A 591 33.61 17.53 -36.81
N CYS A 592 34.41 18.51 -37.23
CA CYS A 592 34.35 19.89 -36.72
C CYS A 592 34.13 20.91 -37.84
N ASP A 593 33.10 21.73 -37.70
CA ASP A 593 32.86 22.90 -38.54
C ASP A 593 33.40 24.18 -37.87
N ARG A 594 34.09 25.01 -38.66
CA ARG A 594 34.62 26.30 -38.22
C ARG A 594 33.66 27.44 -38.59
N HIS A 595 33.24 28.21 -37.60
CA HIS A 595 32.37 29.38 -37.75
C HIS A 595 33.11 30.65 -37.31
N GLN A 596 33.19 31.64 -38.19
CA GLN A 596 33.75 32.95 -37.86
C GLN A 596 32.65 33.84 -37.26
N PHE A 597 32.97 34.55 -36.19
CA PHE A 597 32.06 35.51 -35.58
C PHE A 597 32.81 36.74 -35.06
N HIS A 598 32.10 37.84 -34.87
CA HIS A 598 32.66 39.07 -34.31
C HIS A 598 31.78 39.64 -33.20
N VAL A 599 32.42 40.31 -32.24
CA VAL A 599 31.78 41.00 -31.13
C VAL A 599 31.88 42.51 -31.37
N LEU A 600 30.72 43.17 -31.41
CA LEU A 600 30.64 44.63 -31.49
C LEU A 600 30.73 45.25 -30.10
N ASP A 601 31.15 46.51 -30.04
CA ASP A 601 31.28 47.23 -28.78
C ASP A 601 29.95 47.23 -28.00
N THR A 602 29.97 46.68 -26.78
CA THR A 602 28.77 46.43 -25.97
C THR A 602 28.97 46.90 -24.55
N ALA A 603 27.91 47.46 -23.96
CA ALA A 603 27.91 47.89 -22.55
C ALA A 603 27.90 46.71 -21.56
N ASP A 604 27.58 45.49 -22.03
CA ASP A 604 27.47 44.29 -21.19
C ASP A 604 28.58 43.28 -21.54
N TYR A 605 29.77 43.58 -21.03
CA TYR A 605 30.96 42.72 -21.06
C TYR A 605 31.12 41.88 -19.76
N VAL A 606 30.05 41.78 -18.96
CA VAL A 606 30.06 41.04 -17.70
C VAL A 606 29.50 39.63 -17.91
N LYS A 607 28.37 39.50 -18.60
CA LYS A 607 27.77 38.20 -18.88
C LYS A 607 28.48 37.56 -20.08
N PRO A 608 28.85 36.27 -20.05
CA PRO A 608 29.45 35.64 -21.21
C PRO A 608 28.48 35.62 -22.40
N VAL A 609 29.02 35.52 -23.62
CA VAL A 609 28.20 35.34 -24.84
C VAL A 609 27.83 33.88 -24.95
N MET A 610 26.53 33.58 -24.98
CA MET A 610 26.01 32.21 -25.02
C MET A 610 25.83 31.74 -26.46
N PHE A 611 26.32 30.55 -26.75
CA PHE A 611 26.06 29.80 -27.98
C PHE A 611 25.17 28.61 -27.64
N SER A 612 24.01 28.52 -28.28
CA SER A 612 23.14 27.34 -28.22
C SER A 612 23.24 26.58 -29.54
N ILE A 613 23.46 25.28 -29.47
CA ILE A 613 23.37 24.36 -30.59
C ILE A 613 22.21 23.42 -30.33
N ASP A 614 21.32 23.30 -31.29
CA ASP A 614 20.25 22.31 -31.31
C ASP A 614 20.46 21.42 -32.54
N TYR A 615 20.41 20.10 -32.37
CA TYR A 615 20.63 19.16 -33.46
C TYR A 615 19.58 18.05 -33.51
N GLU A 616 19.32 17.59 -34.73
CA GLU A 616 18.35 16.55 -35.05
C GLU A 616 18.88 15.65 -36.17
N LEU A 617 18.37 14.42 -36.24
CA LEU A 617 18.64 13.55 -37.38
C LEU A 617 17.98 14.13 -38.63
N GLU A 618 18.69 14.10 -39.76
CA GLU A 618 18.14 14.62 -41.02
C GLU A 618 16.99 13.73 -41.56
N HIS A 619 17.03 12.44 -41.24
CA HIS A 619 16.03 11.45 -41.64
C HIS A 619 15.53 10.66 -40.42
N PRO A 620 14.68 11.24 -39.56
CA PRO A 620 14.23 10.57 -38.33
C PRO A 620 13.37 9.32 -38.62
N GLU A 621 12.68 9.29 -39.76
CA GLU A 621 11.83 8.16 -40.16
C GLU A 621 12.64 6.98 -40.74
N ASN A 622 13.85 7.22 -41.24
CA ASN A 622 14.66 6.22 -41.93
C ASN A 622 16.10 6.20 -41.40
N GLY A 623 16.58 5.06 -40.88
CA GLY A 623 17.96 4.89 -40.40
C GLY A 623 18.06 4.76 -38.87
N PRO A 624 19.16 5.20 -38.22
CA PRO A 624 19.30 5.08 -36.78
C PRO A 624 18.28 5.95 -36.02
N MET A 625 18.07 5.63 -34.75
CA MET A 625 17.35 6.46 -33.78
C MET A 625 18.32 7.08 -32.79
N LEU A 626 18.03 8.30 -32.33
CA LEU A 626 18.77 8.88 -31.21
C LEU A 626 18.44 8.12 -29.93
N ASP A 627 19.46 7.93 -29.09
CA ASP A 627 19.30 7.33 -27.77
C ASP A 627 18.34 8.15 -26.87
N ASP A 628 17.42 7.46 -26.20
CA ASP A 628 16.37 8.09 -25.38
C ASP A 628 16.99 8.75 -24.14
N GLY A 629 16.80 10.07 -24.03
CA GLY A 629 17.39 10.86 -22.96
C GLY A 629 18.81 11.35 -23.25
N TRP A 630 19.39 11.03 -24.41
CA TRP A 630 20.64 11.65 -24.85
C TRP A 630 20.39 13.12 -25.23
N PRO A 631 21.24 14.08 -24.81
CA PRO A 631 21.01 15.48 -25.12
C PRO A 631 20.95 15.70 -26.64
N THR A 632 20.04 16.57 -27.08
CA THR A 632 19.91 17.08 -28.47
C THR A 632 20.20 18.57 -28.57
N SER A 633 20.59 19.18 -27.45
CA SER A 633 21.00 20.57 -27.38
C SER A 633 22.22 20.75 -26.49
N LEU A 634 23.06 21.71 -26.85
CA LEU A 634 24.28 22.06 -26.13
C LEU A 634 24.34 23.58 -25.99
N LYS A 635 24.56 24.07 -24.77
CA LYS A 635 24.80 25.50 -24.51
C LYS A 635 26.20 25.72 -23.96
N VAL A 636 27.02 26.47 -24.69
CA VAL A 636 28.40 26.81 -24.29
C VAL A 636 28.56 28.32 -24.31
N SER A 637 29.33 28.86 -23.37
CA SER A 637 29.52 30.29 -23.23
C SER A 637 30.97 30.67 -23.49
N VAL A 638 31.20 31.79 -24.18
CA VAL A 638 32.54 32.41 -24.26
C VAL A 638 32.58 33.65 -23.36
N PRO A 639 33.46 33.70 -22.35
CA PRO A 639 33.53 34.81 -21.41
C PRO A 639 34.32 36.00 -21.95
N PHE A 640 34.09 37.17 -21.37
CA PHE A 640 34.89 38.37 -21.61
C PHE A 640 36.17 38.37 -20.74
N TRP A 641 37.22 39.05 -21.20
CA TRP A 641 38.47 39.23 -20.46
C TRP A 641 38.27 40.12 -19.22
N ASN A 642 38.83 39.73 -18.07
CA ASN A 642 38.51 40.26 -16.73
C ASN A 642 39.53 41.24 -16.11
N GLY A 643 40.61 41.60 -16.82
CA GLY A 643 41.52 42.68 -16.41
C GLY A 643 42.53 42.35 -15.29
N CYS A 644 42.83 41.08 -15.03
CA CYS A 644 44.00 40.67 -14.23
C CYS A 644 45.30 40.91 -15.03
N ASN A 645 46.47 40.98 -14.37
CA ASN A 645 47.77 40.95 -15.06
C ASN A 645 47.93 39.65 -15.86
N GLU A 646 49.01 39.46 -16.62
CA GLU A 646 49.21 38.40 -17.64
C GLU A 646 48.89 36.94 -17.23
N ASP A 647 48.62 36.67 -15.96
CA ASP A 647 48.14 35.40 -15.41
C ASP A 647 46.60 35.25 -15.49
N GLU A 648 46.13 34.01 -15.67
CA GLU A 648 44.69 33.70 -15.80
C GLU A 648 43.85 33.97 -14.53
N HIS A 649 44.50 34.27 -13.39
CA HIS A 649 43.88 34.33 -12.06
C HIS A 649 44.24 35.61 -11.31
N CYS A 650 43.23 36.34 -10.83
CA CYS A 650 43.39 37.41 -9.84
C CYS A 650 43.52 36.80 -8.44
N VAL A 651 44.39 37.36 -7.57
CA VAL A 651 44.57 36.88 -6.17
C VAL A 651 44.03 37.89 -5.15
N PRO A 652 42.79 37.71 -4.63
CA PRO A 652 42.20 38.60 -3.63
C PRO A 652 42.65 38.25 -2.19
N ASP A 653 42.24 39.07 -1.22
CA ASP A 653 42.43 38.87 0.23
C ASP A 653 41.18 39.41 0.97
N LEU A 654 40.24 38.54 1.37
CA LEU A 654 38.90 38.93 1.84
C LEU A 654 38.74 38.78 3.35
N VAL A 655 38.60 39.88 4.08
CA VAL A 655 38.53 39.87 5.55
C VAL A 655 37.14 40.22 6.07
N LEU A 656 36.60 39.39 6.96
CA LEU A 656 35.26 39.51 7.53
C LEU A 656 35.28 39.56 9.07
N ASP A 657 34.56 40.52 9.66
CA ASP A 657 34.38 40.66 11.12
C ASP A 657 32.90 40.88 11.46
N ALA A 658 32.41 40.34 12.59
CA ALA A 658 31.00 40.46 12.99
C ALA A 658 30.77 40.41 14.52
N ARG A 659 29.73 41.13 14.99
CA ARG A 659 29.28 41.16 16.40
C ARG A 659 27.76 41.22 16.53
N SER A 660 27.20 40.62 17.57
CA SER A 660 25.75 40.61 17.86
C SER A 660 25.36 41.50 19.04
N ASP A 661 24.09 41.90 19.11
CA ASP A 661 23.49 42.69 20.19
C ASP A 661 22.81 41.86 21.30
N VAL A 662 23.00 40.53 21.29
CA VAL A 662 22.41 39.64 22.31
C VAL A 662 23.15 39.77 23.65
N PRO A 663 22.45 40.05 24.76
CA PRO A 663 23.08 40.28 26.05
C PRO A 663 23.51 38.96 26.69
N SER A 664 24.70 38.97 27.27
CA SER A 664 25.17 37.93 28.18
C SER A 664 24.31 37.87 29.46
N ALA A 665 24.38 36.75 30.20
CA ALA A 665 23.68 36.61 31.48
C ALA A 665 24.02 37.72 32.49
N MET A 666 25.27 38.20 32.47
CA MET A 666 25.74 39.31 33.30
C MET A 666 25.06 40.64 32.91
N GLU A 667 24.97 40.93 31.62
CA GLU A 667 24.32 42.14 31.09
C GLU A 667 22.81 42.13 31.36
N TYR A 668 22.15 40.98 31.15
CA TYR A 668 20.73 40.80 31.47
C TYR A 668 20.45 41.05 32.96
N CYS A 669 21.22 40.45 33.87
CA CYS A 669 21.00 40.64 35.30
C CYS A 669 21.17 42.11 35.75
N ARG A 670 22.14 42.83 35.16
CA ARG A 670 22.35 44.25 35.46
C ARG A 670 21.24 45.13 34.91
N TRP A 671 20.82 44.92 33.66
CA TRP A 671 19.92 45.83 32.97
C TRP A 671 18.44 45.48 33.15
N ALA A 672 18.08 44.20 33.00
CA ALA A 672 16.69 43.73 33.08
C ALA A 672 16.24 43.52 34.53
N LEU A 673 17.06 42.86 35.36
CA LEU A 673 16.73 42.60 36.79
C LEU A 673 17.13 43.75 37.74
N ARG A 674 17.91 44.73 37.26
CA ARG A 674 18.41 45.89 38.05
C ARG A 674 19.11 45.48 39.36
N ARG A 675 19.83 44.35 39.37
CA ARG A 675 20.55 43.84 40.54
C ARG A 675 21.98 44.39 40.63
N ALA A 676 22.56 44.34 41.83
CA ALA A 676 23.95 44.73 42.05
C ALA A 676 24.93 43.75 41.39
N LEU A 677 26.16 44.20 41.11
CA LEU A 677 27.18 43.41 40.42
C LEU A 677 27.53 42.09 41.15
N SER A 678 27.51 42.09 42.49
CA SER A 678 27.76 40.90 43.30
C SER A 678 26.72 39.80 43.05
N ASP A 679 25.44 40.19 43.00
CA ASP A 679 24.32 39.26 42.83
C ASP A 679 24.28 38.72 41.39
N CYS A 680 24.66 39.55 40.41
CA CYS A 680 24.77 39.14 39.02
C CYS A 680 25.94 38.21 38.73
N SER A 681 27.01 38.28 39.52
CA SER A 681 28.12 37.32 39.44
C SER A 681 27.67 35.94 39.91
N ALA A 682 26.95 35.86 41.03
CA ALA A 682 26.36 34.61 41.50
C ALA A 682 25.32 34.05 40.52
N PHE A 683 24.49 34.92 39.94
CA PHE A 683 23.52 34.54 38.90
C PHE A 683 24.21 33.97 37.64
N SER A 684 25.26 34.62 37.15
CA SER A 684 26.02 34.12 35.99
C SER A 684 26.76 32.81 36.29
N LEU A 685 27.25 32.61 37.52
CA LEU A 685 27.91 31.37 37.97
C LEU A 685 26.93 30.23 38.23
N SER A 686 25.62 30.48 38.25
CA SER A 686 24.60 29.43 38.36
C SER A 686 24.45 28.59 37.09
N PHE A 687 25.17 28.97 36.03
CA PHE A 687 25.18 28.31 34.73
C PHE A 687 26.55 27.70 34.43
N ASP A 688 26.55 26.51 33.82
CA ASP A 688 27.76 25.74 33.53
C ASP A 688 28.58 26.30 32.35
N SER A 689 28.06 27.29 31.61
CA SER A 689 28.69 27.89 30.42
C SER A 689 28.33 29.37 30.25
N SER A 690 28.95 30.05 29.28
CA SER A 690 28.56 31.41 28.88
C SER A 690 27.18 31.39 28.24
N ILE A 691 26.19 31.89 28.98
CA ILE A 691 24.79 31.93 28.55
C ILE A 691 24.39 33.35 28.16
N PHE A 692 23.54 33.43 27.16
CA PHE A 692 22.90 34.63 26.66
C PHE A 692 21.41 34.56 26.92
N ILE A 693 20.80 35.66 27.35
CA ILE A 693 19.41 35.67 27.81
C ILE A 693 18.54 36.46 26.84
N ILE A 694 17.48 35.81 26.36
CA ILE A 694 16.45 36.44 25.54
C ILE A 694 15.28 36.84 26.44
N GLU A 695 15.08 38.15 26.58
CA GLU A 695 13.91 38.74 27.25
C GLU A 695 12.60 38.32 26.58
N SER A 696 11.53 38.19 27.36
CA SER A 696 10.23 37.71 26.85
C SER A 696 9.62 38.61 25.76
N SER A 697 10.01 39.89 25.74
CA SER A 697 9.55 40.91 24.79
C SER A 697 10.42 41.04 23.54
N ARG A 698 11.64 40.47 23.54
CA ARG A 698 12.61 40.65 22.47
C ARG A 698 12.30 39.74 21.29
N ARG A 699 12.03 40.36 20.14
CA ARG A 699 11.66 39.65 18.90
C ARG A 699 12.78 39.56 17.87
N ARG A 700 13.80 40.41 17.99
CA ARG A 700 14.84 40.56 16.96
C ARG A 700 16.26 40.50 17.53
N VAL A 701 17.19 40.12 16.66
CA VAL A 701 18.63 40.10 16.87
C VAL A 701 19.29 40.88 15.74
N ALA A 702 20.22 41.78 16.07
CA ALA A 702 20.97 42.56 15.10
C ALA A 702 22.45 42.14 15.14
N VAL A 703 23.03 41.92 13.95
CA VAL A 703 24.45 41.62 13.77
C VAL A 703 25.08 42.74 12.95
N GLU A 704 26.15 43.34 13.47
CA GLU A 704 26.96 44.32 12.76
C GLU A 704 28.21 43.66 12.21
N ALA A 705 28.46 43.80 10.90
CA ALA A 705 29.58 43.16 10.22
C ALA A 705 30.32 44.11 9.28
N THR A 706 31.59 43.78 8.97
CA THR A 706 32.42 44.51 8.01
C THR A 706 33.16 43.54 7.09
N LEU A 707 33.14 43.81 5.78
CA LEU A 707 33.86 43.05 4.75
C LEU A 707 34.85 43.97 4.02
N GLU A 708 36.10 43.52 3.89
CA GLU A 708 37.21 44.28 3.29
C GLU A 708 37.99 43.40 2.29
N ASN A 709 38.32 43.91 1.11
CA ASN A 709 39.25 43.25 0.19
C ASN A 709 40.60 43.96 0.24
N ARG A 710 41.64 43.31 0.78
CA ARG A 710 42.99 43.86 0.94
C ARG A 710 43.92 43.54 -0.24
N GLY A 711 43.50 42.65 -1.16
CA GLY A 711 44.29 42.10 -2.27
C GLY A 711 43.93 42.69 -3.64
N GLU A 712 44.02 41.87 -4.69
CA GLU A 712 43.58 42.22 -6.06
C GLU A 712 42.06 42.09 -6.23
N ASN A 713 41.52 42.33 -7.43
CA ASN A 713 40.07 42.26 -7.67
C ASN A 713 39.51 40.85 -7.40
N ALA A 714 38.49 40.76 -6.55
CA ALA A 714 37.79 39.51 -6.25
C ALA A 714 36.58 39.36 -7.18
N TYR A 715 36.58 38.36 -8.06
CA TYR A 715 35.51 38.13 -9.03
C TYR A 715 34.31 37.42 -8.39
N SER A 716 33.09 37.85 -8.72
CA SER A 716 31.86 37.28 -8.16
C SER A 716 31.92 37.13 -6.63
N THR A 717 32.27 38.20 -5.90
CA THR A 717 32.34 38.10 -4.44
C THR A 717 30.96 37.81 -3.87
N VAL A 718 30.85 36.71 -3.13
CA VAL A 718 29.62 36.21 -2.52
C VAL A 718 29.79 36.19 -1.00
N LEU A 719 28.83 36.79 -0.31
CA LEU A 719 28.63 36.69 1.12
C LEU A 719 27.53 35.64 1.40
N ASN A 720 27.95 34.49 1.91
CA ASN A 720 27.06 33.43 2.37
C ASN A 720 26.70 33.66 3.84
N ILE A 721 25.41 33.85 4.10
CA ILE A 721 24.85 34.07 5.43
C ILE A 721 24.05 32.82 5.78
N SER A 722 24.48 32.08 6.80
CA SER A 722 23.75 30.95 7.35
C SER A 722 23.36 31.22 8.79
N PHE A 723 22.15 30.82 9.16
CA PHE A 723 21.62 31.07 10.50
C PHE A 723 20.76 29.90 10.98
N SER A 724 20.66 29.73 12.29
CA SER A 724 19.86 28.66 12.89
C SER A 724 18.36 28.80 12.60
N ARG A 725 17.63 27.67 12.62
CA ARG A 725 16.21 27.61 12.19
C ARG A 725 15.23 28.39 13.07
N ASN A 726 15.64 28.76 14.27
CA ASN A 726 14.90 29.64 15.18
C ASN A 726 15.00 31.12 14.80
N LEU A 727 15.73 31.48 13.74
CA LEU A 727 15.82 32.83 13.20
C LEU A 727 15.23 32.89 11.78
N GLN A 728 14.69 34.06 11.45
CA GLN A 728 14.23 34.46 10.12
C GLN A 728 14.98 35.73 9.71
N PHE A 729 15.59 35.70 8.53
CA PHE A 729 16.28 36.87 7.99
C PHE A 729 15.27 37.97 7.63
N ALA A 730 15.44 39.17 8.19
CA ALA A 730 14.55 40.31 7.94
C ALA A 730 15.14 41.27 6.90
N SER A 731 16.38 41.74 7.11
CA SER A 731 17.04 42.69 6.20
C SER A 731 18.55 42.74 6.36
N LEU A 732 19.23 43.17 5.30
CA LEU A 732 20.61 43.63 5.31
C LEU A 732 20.64 45.11 4.92
N ILE A 733 21.31 45.92 5.73
CA ILE A 733 21.38 47.37 5.56
C ILE A 733 22.87 47.78 5.53
N PRO A 734 23.43 48.17 4.37
CA PRO A 734 24.77 48.74 4.30
C PRO A 734 24.86 50.02 5.15
N LYS A 735 25.98 50.18 5.87
CA LYS A 735 26.34 51.39 6.62
C LYS A 735 27.26 52.23 5.74
N ASP A 736 27.02 53.54 5.74
CA ASP A 736 27.68 54.57 4.92
C ASP A 736 27.34 54.52 3.42
N ASP A 737 27.37 55.70 2.79
CA ASP A 737 27.07 55.91 1.36
C ASP A 737 28.31 55.54 0.52
N THR A 738 28.58 54.24 0.43
CA THR A 738 29.68 53.68 -0.38
C THR A 738 29.14 53.21 -1.73
N ASP A 739 29.92 53.36 -2.81
CA ASP A 739 29.60 52.84 -4.16
C ASP A 739 29.49 51.29 -4.24
N ILE A 740 29.45 50.60 -3.09
CA ILE A 740 29.46 49.14 -2.94
C ILE A 740 28.02 48.66 -2.75
N ASN A 741 27.46 48.00 -3.75
CA ASN A 741 26.12 47.40 -3.66
C ASN A 741 26.19 45.97 -3.11
N ILE A 742 25.26 45.62 -2.21
CA ILE A 742 25.09 44.25 -1.69
C ILE A 742 23.67 43.80 -2.05
N ASP A 743 23.57 42.85 -2.97
CA ASP A 743 22.28 42.33 -3.46
C ASP A 743 22.08 40.88 -3.01
N CYS A 744 21.05 40.65 -2.19
CA CYS A 744 20.79 39.36 -1.57
C CYS A 744 19.70 38.59 -2.32
N MET A 745 20.06 37.43 -2.84
CA MET A 745 19.12 36.51 -3.47
C MET A 745 18.52 35.55 -2.44
N THR A 746 17.29 35.13 -2.66
CA THR A 746 16.65 34.09 -1.85
C THR A 746 17.01 32.72 -2.39
N GLU A 747 17.58 31.85 -1.54
CA GLU A 747 17.91 30.47 -1.89
C GLU A 747 16.68 29.58 -1.58
N ASP A 748 15.85 29.28 -2.58
CA ASP A 748 14.58 28.55 -2.40
C ASP A 748 14.75 27.15 -1.78
N LYS A 749 15.94 26.55 -1.93
CA LYS A 749 16.26 25.22 -1.39
C LYS A 749 16.60 25.24 0.10
N ASN A 750 17.07 26.37 0.64
CA ASN A 750 17.54 26.49 2.02
C ASN A 750 17.02 27.79 2.65
N PRO A 751 15.85 27.80 3.34
CA PRO A 751 15.26 29.03 3.90
C PRO A 751 16.12 29.70 4.98
N ASN A 752 17.10 28.98 5.53
CA ASN A 752 18.03 29.44 6.56
C ASN A 752 19.41 29.86 6.03
N LYS A 753 19.50 30.03 4.70
CA LYS A 753 20.68 30.55 4.02
C LYS A 753 20.28 31.71 3.14
N LYS A 754 21.15 32.72 3.08
CA LYS A 754 21.05 33.84 2.14
C LYS A 754 22.39 34.00 1.45
N VAL A 755 22.34 34.18 0.15
CA VAL A 755 23.52 34.36 -0.69
C VAL A 755 23.45 35.77 -1.24
N CYS A 756 24.42 36.60 -0.87
CA CYS A 756 24.44 38.01 -1.27
C CYS A 756 25.65 38.28 -2.17
N ASN A 757 25.40 38.87 -3.33
CA ASN A 757 26.45 39.34 -4.23
C ASN A 757 26.98 40.69 -3.73
N VAL A 758 28.29 40.80 -3.58
CA VAL A 758 28.97 42.02 -3.14
C VAL A 758 29.64 42.65 -4.35
N SER A 759 29.13 43.79 -4.81
CA SER A 759 29.68 44.59 -5.93
C SER A 759 29.94 43.78 -7.21
N TYR A 760 28.93 43.06 -7.69
CA TYR A 760 29.02 42.30 -8.94
C TYR A 760 29.39 43.22 -10.14
N PRO A 761 30.34 42.83 -11.02
CA PRO A 761 31.03 41.53 -11.09
C PRO A 761 32.36 41.41 -10.33
N PHE A 762 32.91 42.48 -9.78
CA PHE A 762 34.15 42.40 -9.00
C PHE A 762 34.15 43.34 -7.79
N PHE A 763 34.54 42.80 -6.65
CA PHE A 763 34.83 43.57 -5.46
C PHE A 763 36.26 44.10 -5.54
N ARG A 764 36.39 45.42 -5.71
CA ARG A 764 37.65 46.08 -6.08
C ARG A 764 38.73 45.91 -5.01
N ALA A 765 39.98 45.88 -5.46
CA ALA A 765 41.14 45.97 -4.58
C ALA A 765 41.03 47.15 -3.59
N LYS A 766 41.27 46.89 -2.30
CA LYS A 766 41.22 47.86 -1.18
C LYS A 766 39.83 48.41 -0.83
N ALA A 767 38.76 47.83 -1.37
CA ALA A 767 37.39 48.23 -1.03
C ALA A 767 36.97 47.67 0.34
N LYS A 768 36.14 48.43 1.07
CA LYS A 768 35.61 48.05 2.39
C LYS A 768 34.17 48.48 2.56
N VAL A 769 33.33 47.62 3.13
CA VAL A 769 31.92 47.88 3.40
C VAL A 769 31.52 47.40 4.80
N ALA A 770 30.76 48.22 5.52
CA ALA A 770 30.12 47.84 6.77
C ALA A 770 28.62 47.63 6.53
N PHE A 771 27.99 46.68 7.22
CA PHE A 771 26.56 46.42 7.08
C PHE A 771 25.95 45.87 8.37
N ARG A 772 24.63 46.02 8.52
CA ARG A 772 23.82 45.50 9.62
C ARG A 772 22.85 44.46 9.10
N LEU A 773 22.80 43.31 9.77
CA LEU A 773 21.86 42.23 9.53
C LEU A 773 20.82 42.22 10.64
N ASP A 774 19.54 42.23 10.29
CA ASP A 774 18.45 42.07 11.26
C ASP A 774 17.79 40.69 11.08
N PHE A 775 17.63 39.96 12.17
CA PHE A 775 16.95 38.68 12.25
C PHE A 775 15.76 38.75 13.20
N GLU A 776 14.67 38.05 12.89
CA GLU A 776 13.49 37.89 13.75
C GLU A 776 13.40 36.46 14.28
N PHE A 777 13.05 36.28 15.55
CA PHE A 777 12.87 34.96 16.12
C PHE A 777 11.62 34.27 15.54
N SER A 778 11.76 33.00 15.18
CA SER A 778 10.66 32.18 14.69
C SER A 778 9.61 31.95 15.77
N LYS A 779 8.33 32.08 15.41
CA LYS A 779 7.20 31.77 16.29
C LYS A 779 6.98 30.27 16.48
N SER A 780 7.45 29.45 15.55
CA SER A 780 7.15 28.01 15.48
C SER A 780 8.37 27.12 15.77
N ILE A 781 9.58 27.65 15.70
CA ILE A 781 10.82 26.89 15.88
C ILE A 781 11.58 27.44 17.08
N PHE A 782 11.63 26.65 18.14
CA PHE A 782 12.31 26.97 19.40
C PHE A 782 13.60 26.15 19.52
N LEU A 783 14.75 26.80 19.71
CA LEU A 783 16.06 26.17 19.88
C LEU A 783 16.82 26.83 21.02
N GLN A 784 17.64 26.05 21.75
CA GLN A 784 18.42 26.54 22.88
C GLN A 784 19.74 27.19 22.46
N ASN A 785 20.11 27.12 21.18
CA ASN A 785 21.30 27.76 20.65
C ASN A 785 20.92 28.60 19.42
N VAL A 786 21.65 29.70 19.21
CA VAL A 786 21.64 30.46 17.97
C VAL A 786 23.03 30.41 17.36
N GLU A 787 23.05 30.09 16.07
CA GLU A 787 24.26 30.05 15.27
C GLU A 787 24.03 30.97 14.07
N ILE A 788 24.94 31.92 13.87
CA ILE A 788 24.97 32.80 12.70
C ILE A 788 26.40 32.74 12.15
N SER A 789 26.54 32.28 10.91
CA SER A 789 27.81 32.17 10.22
C SER A 789 27.76 33.01 8.94
N LEU A 790 28.75 33.87 8.81
CA LEU A 790 28.99 34.68 7.63
C LEU A 790 30.29 34.16 6.98
N ILE A 791 30.24 33.86 5.68
CA ILE A 791 31.40 33.40 4.91
C ILE A 791 31.48 34.24 3.65
N ALA A 792 32.59 34.95 3.47
CA ALA A 792 32.91 35.63 2.23
C ALA A 792 33.73 34.69 1.32
N SER A 793 33.38 34.66 0.04
CA SER A 793 34.07 33.85 -0.97
C SER A 793 34.06 34.57 -2.30
N SER A 794 34.96 34.20 -3.20
CA SER A 794 35.00 34.70 -4.57
C SER A 794 35.42 33.60 -5.52
N ASP A 795 35.17 33.77 -6.82
CA ASP A 795 35.62 32.85 -7.86
C ASP A 795 37.14 32.98 -8.13
N SER A 796 37.77 34.00 -7.55
CA SER A 796 39.20 34.24 -7.64
C SER A 796 39.98 33.39 -6.62
N GLU A 797 41.19 32.94 -6.98
CA GLU A 797 42.02 32.08 -6.11
C GLU A 797 42.73 32.91 -5.04
N GLU A 798 42.26 32.80 -3.81
CA GLU A 798 42.87 33.42 -2.63
C GLU A 798 43.93 32.51 -1.98
N LYS A 799 44.97 33.10 -1.35
CA LYS A 799 46.03 32.37 -0.65
C LYS A 799 45.48 31.61 0.56
N GLU A 800 45.89 30.35 0.72
CA GLU A 800 45.45 29.51 1.84
C GLU A 800 45.72 30.12 3.23
N SER A 801 46.75 30.96 3.36
CA SER A 801 47.10 31.64 4.62
C SER A 801 46.14 32.74 5.05
N THR A 802 45.30 33.29 4.14
CA THR A 802 44.36 34.38 4.45
C THR A 802 42.92 33.87 4.58
N LYS A 803 42.56 32.73 3.96
CA LYS A 803 41.20 32.17 3.98
C LYS A 803 40.53 32.02 5.35
N GLU A 804 41.29 31.91 6.44
CA GLU A 804 40.74 31.79 7.79
C GLU A 804 40.03 33.06 8.28
N ASP A 805 40.35 34.24 7.74
CA ASP A 805 39.72 35.51 8.13
C ASP A 805 38.55 35.93 7.22
N ASN A 806 38.21 35.10 6.23
CA ASN A 806 37.03 35.25 5.37
C ASN A 806 35.70 34.90 6.07
N PHE A 807 35.74 34.48 7.34
CA PHE A 807 34.61 33.91 8.06
C PHE A 807 34.42 34.52 9.44
N ALA A 808 33.15 34.75 9.79
CA ALA A 808 32.74 35.17 11.11
C ALA A 808 31.66 34.23 11.66
N HIS A 809 31.91 33.66 12.84
CA HIS A 809 31.03 32.72 13.53
C HIS A 809 30.49 33.27 14.84
N LEU A 810 29.18 33.32 14.98
CA LEU A 810 28.51 33.73 16.21
C LEU A 810 27.69 32.54 16.72
N ASN A 811 28.11 31.93 17.83
CA ASN A 811 27.42 30.81 18.47
C ASN A 811 27.08 31.16 19.92
N TYR A 812 25.78 31.26 20.20
CA TYR A 812 25.25 31.67 21.50
C TYR A 812 24.37 30.58 22.10
N HIS A 813 24.68 30.16 23.32
CA HIS A 813 23.81 29.29 24.12
C HIS A 813 22.78 30.14 24.85
N LEU A 814 21.50 29.91 24.55
CA LEU A 814 20.38 30.76 24.95
C LEU A 814 19.59 30.18 26.12
N LYS A 815 19.19 31.09 27.01
CA LYS A 815 18.07 30.88 27.93
C LYS A 815 17.00 31.93 27.68
N TYR A 816 15.74 31.54 27.81
CA TYR A 816 14.59 32.38 27.54
C TYR A 816 13.88 32.76 28.82
N GLU A 817 13.55 34.03 28.97
CA GLU A 817 12.69 34.47 30.07
C GLU A 817 11.23 34.03 29.82
N ALA A 818 10.69 33.22 30.73
CA ALA A 818 9.29 32.79 30.67
C ALA A 818 8.37 33.82 31.33
N ASP A 819 7.45 34.38 30.55
CA ASP A 819 6.43 35.32 31.03
C ASP A 819 5.13 34.58 31.34
N LEU A 820 5.05 34.05 32.57
CA LEU A 820 3.96 33.20 33.03
C LEU A 820 3.08 33.91 34.06
N LEU A 821 1.77 33.98 33.79
CA LEU A 821 0.77 34.40 34.77
C LEU A 821 0.25 33.18 35.54
N PHE A 822 0.65 33.06 36.80
CA PHE A 822 0.25 31.96 37.68
C PHE A 822 -0.77 32.42 38.74
N THR A 823 -1.99 31.88 38.68
CA THR A 823 -3.15 32.26 39.51
C THR A 823 -3.85 31.05 40.15
N ARG A 824 -4.73 31.29 41.15
CA ARG A 824 -5.39 30.24 41.94
C ARG A 824 -6.82 30.63 42.35
N ALA A 825 -7.72 29.65 42.40
CA ALA A 825 -9.10 29.80 42.86
C ALA A 825 -9.56 28.55 43.65
N SER A 826 -10.50 28.74 44.59
CA SER A 826 -11.09 27.64 45.39
C SER A 826 -12.60 27.83 45.52
N SER A 827 -13.35 26.75 45.49
CA SER A 827 -14.79 26.74 45.75
C SER A 827 -15.12 26.68 47.25
N LEU A 828 -14.14 26.33 48.09
CA LEU A 828 -14.28 26.18 49.52
C LEU A 828 -13.05 26.78 50.20
N ASP A 829 -13.22 27.88 50.92
CA ASP A 829 -12.16 28.49 51.73
C ASP A 829 -12.38 28.22 53.23
N TYR A 830 -13.63 28.04 53.66
CA TYR A 830 -14.02 27.85 55.06
C TYR A 830 -15.15 26.81 55.21
N TYR A 831 -15.05 25.94 56.22
CA TYR A 831 -16.12 25.00 56.58
C TYR A 831 -16.25 24.81 58.10
N GLU A 832 -17.48 24.82 58.61
CA GLU A 832 -17.79 24.63 60.03
C GLU A 832 -18.46 23.28 60.28
N ILE A 833 -17.90 22.48 61.21
CA ILE A 833 -18.42 21.15 61.56
C ILE A 833 -19.51 21.29 62.64
N ARG A 834 -20.79 21.24 62.25
CA ARG A 834 -21.92 21.29 63.20
C ARG A 834 -22.15 19.95 63.90
N SER A 835 -22.50 19.96 65.20
CA SER A 835 -22.59 18.76 66.03
C SER A 835 -23.92 17.97 65.95
N ASN A 836 -24.99 18.46 65.32
CA ASN A 836 -26.23 17.69 65.16
C ASN A 836 -27.14 18.21 64.04
N SER A 837 -27.39 17.39 63.00
CA SER A 837 -28.60 17.51 62.17
C SER A 837 -28.96 16.17 61.53
N SER A 838 -30.15 15.70 61.88
CA SER A 838 -30.84 14.46 61.54
C SER A 838 -31.28 14.38 60.06
N LEU A 839 -30.31 14.37 59.15
CA LEU A 839 -30.45 13.96 57.75
C LEU A 839 -29.11 13.33 57.31
N GLU A 840 -28.91 12.10 57.74
CA GLU A 840 -27.82 11.24 57.31
C GLU A 840 -27.95 10.97 55.80
N ARG A 841 -27.14 11.66 54.99
CA ARG A 841 -26.85 11.25 53.61
C ARG A 841 -25.36 11.17 53.31
N TYR A 842 -24.53 11.34 54.34
CA TYR A 842 -23.07 11.36 54.27
C TYR A 842 -22.47 10.57 55.44
N ASP A 843 -22.58 9.25 55.39
CA ASP A 843 -22.09 8.35 56.45
C ASP A 843 -20.55 8.33 56.60
N SER A 844 -19.79 9.03 55.76
CA SER A 844 -18.32 9.09 55.85
C SER A 844 -17.67 10.28 55.14
N ILE A 845 -18.28 10.78 54.05
CA ILE A 845 -17.71 11.73 53.10
C ILE A 845 -18.35 13.12 53.30
N GLY A 846 -17.56 14.17 53.48
CA GLY A 846 -17.99 15.55 53.76
C GLY A 846 -18.27 16.40 52.52
N PRO A 847 -18.42 17.74 52.68
CA PRO A 847 -18.67 18.65 51.56
C PRO A 847 -17.55 18.54 50.50
N PRO A 848 -17.90 18.67 49.21
CA PRO A 848 -16.91 18.69 48.15
C PRO A 848 -16.13 20.00 48.16
N PHE A 849 -14.85 19.94 47.78
CA PHE A 849 -14.02 21.09 47.46
C PHE A 849 -13.54 20.99 46.01
N HIS A 850 -13.39 22.13 45.37
CA HIS A 850 -12.82 22.27 44.03
C HIS A 850 -11.78 23.38 44.04
N CYS A 851 -10.53 23.04 43.77
CA CYS A 851 -9.45 24.00 43.57
C CYS A 851 -9.05 24.05 42.12
N THR A 852 -8.75 25.25 41.65
CA THR A 852 -8.24 25.50 40.31
C THR A 852 -6.92 26.28 40.40
N PHE A 853 -5.87 25.72 39.82
CA PHE A 853 -4.61 26.44 39.59
C PHE A 853 -4.50 26.73 38.10
N LYS A 854 -4.37 28.00 37.73
CA LYS A 854 -4.34 28.45 36.34
C LYS A 854 -2.98 29.05 36.01
N LEU A 855 -2.37 28.53 34.95
CA LEU A 855 -1.10 28.99 34.42
C LEU A 855 -1.30 29.46 32.98
N GLN A 856 -0.96 30.70 32.68
CA GLN A 856 -1.10 31.28 31.35
C GLN A 856 0.25 31.80 30.85
N ASN A 857 0.58 31.52 29.58
CA ASN A 857 1.78 32.05 28.94
C ASN A 857 1.48 33.38 28.24
N LEU A 858 2.04 34.48 28.74
CA LEU A 858 1.92 35.81 28.15
C LEU A 858 3.07 36.15 27.19
N GLY A 859 4.09 35.29 27.13
CA GLY A 859 5.32 35.49 26.37
C GLY A 859 5.20 35.15 24.89
N PHE A 860 6.19 35.60 24.11
CA PHE A 860 6.30 35.30 22.67
C PHE A 860 6.73 33.86 22.38
N PHE A 861 7.49 33.24 23.28
CA PHE A 861 8.02 31.89 23.11
C PHE A 861 7.11 30.85 23.77
N PRO A 862 6.97 29.64 23.20
CA PRO A 862 6.32 28.53 23.90
C PRO A 862 7.13 28.18 25.14
N VAL A 863 6.48 27.73 26.22
CA VAL A 863 7.15 27.32 27.46
C VAL A 863 7.05 25.81 27.63
N GLU A 864 8.21 25.15 27.70
CA GLU A 864 8.36 23.69 27.86
C GLU A 864 9.47 23.36 28.87
N GLY A 865 9.47 22.14 29.43
CA GLY A 865 10.51 21.72 30.39
C GLY A 865 10.37 22.38 31.77
N VAL A 866 9.17 22.86 32.09
CA VAL A 866 8.78 23.38 33.41
C VAL A 866 7.85 22.38 34.10
N THR A 867 8.17 22.14 35.36
CA THR A 867 7.43 21.52 36.46
C THR A 867 6.26 22.31 37.01
N ILE A 868 5.01 21.83 37.10
CA ILE A 868 4.12 22.30 38.17
C ILE A 868 3.93 21.18 39.20
N LYS A 869 4.35 21.46 40.43
CA LYS A 869 4.30 20.53 41.57
C LYS A 869 3.24 20.95 42.56
N LEU A 870 2.18 20.15 42.66
CA LEU A 870 1.08 20.34 43.60
C LEU A 870 1.25 19.40 44.78
N THR A 871 1.19 19.93 45.99
CA THR A 871 1.24 19.16 47.23
C THR A 871 -0.05 19.36 48.01
N VAL A 872 -0.82 18.28 48.19
CA VAL A 872 -2.14 18.28 48.84
C VAL A 872 -2.07 17.52 50.16
N PRO A 873 -2.33 18.14 51.33
CA PRO A 873 -2.30 17.47 52.63
C PRO A 873 -3.53 16.57 52.82
N VAL A 874 -3.36 15.25 52.65
CA VAL A 874 -4.48 14.28 52.68
C VAL A 874 -4.68 13.60 54.02
N ALA A 875 -3.64 13.49 54.85
CA ALA A 875 -3.72 12.88 56.16
C ALA A 875 -2.72 13.49 57.16
N THR A 876 -2.96 13.31 58.46
CA THR A 876 -1.95 13.61 59.48
C THR A 876 -0.86 12.53 59.47
N ARG A 877 0.33 12.82 60.04
CA ARG A 877 1.39 11.82 60.21
C ARG A 877 0.99 10.61 61.09
N ALA A 878 -0.08 10.75 61.89
CA ALA A 878 -0.64 9.65 62.67
C ALA A 878 -1.56 8.72 61.83
N GLY A 879 -1.76 9.02 60.55
CA GLY A 879 -2.58 8.25 59.62
C GLY A 879 -4.05 8.62 59.61
N ASN A 880 -4.44 9.77 60.16
CA ASN A 880 -5.82 10.26 60.14
C ASN A 880 -6.12 10.96 58.81
N ARG A 881 -6.96 10.37 57.96
CA ARG A 881 -7.34 10.96 56.66
C ARG A 881 -8.15 12.24 56.86
N LEU A 882 -7.74 13.33 56.21
CA LEU A 882 -8.36 14.66 56.28
C LEU A 882 -9.10 15.02 54.99
N LEU A 883 -8.49 14.74 53.83
CA LEU A 883 -9.07 14.99 52.51
C LEU A 883 -9.14 13.69 51.70
N LEU A 884 -10.27 13.49 51.02
CA LEU A 884 -10.46 12.46 50.01
C LEU A 884 -10.38 13.12 48.65
N LEU A 885 -9.28 12.91 47.93
CA LEU A 885 -9.20 13.32 46.53
C LEU A 885 -10.03 12.36 45.67
N THR A 886 -11.01 12.88 44.93
CA THR A 886 -11.89 12.08 44.07
C THR A 886 -11.44 12.14 42.62
N GLU A 887 -11.04 13.32 42.16
CA GLU A 887 -10.75 13.58 40.75
C GLU A 887 -9.67 14.65 40.65
N PHE A 888 -8.72 14.42 39.74
CA PHE A 888 -7.75 15.40 39.30
C PHE A 888 -7.84 15.47 37.78
N MET A 889 -8.10 16.66 37.25
CA MET A 889 -8.22 16.90 35.81
C MET A 889 -7.31 18.05 35.39
N VAL A 890 -6.80 17.97 34.18
CA VAL A 890 -6.11 19.06 33.49
C VAL A 890 -6.85 19.29 32.19
N ASP A 891 -7.16 20.55 31.85
CA ASP A 891 -7.97 20.88 30.68
C ASP A 891 -7.28 20.57 29.33
N GLN A 892 -5.97 20.30 29.33
CA GLN A 892 -5.18 19.96 28.12
C GLN A 892 -5.04 18.45 27.93
N GLU A 893 -5.48 17.92 26.79
CA GLU A 893 -5.54 16.48 26.47
C GLU A 893 -4.17 15.75 26.47
N ASN A 894 -3.05 16.47 26.29
CA ASN A 894 -1.71 15.89 26.13
C ASN A 894 -0.75 16.14 27.31
N THR A 895 -1.26 16.51 28.49
CA THR A 895 -0.43 16.82 29.66
C THR A 895 -0.18 15.58 30.52
N THR A 896 1.09 15.18 30.66
CA THR A 896 1.50 14.07 31.53
C THR A 896 1.65 14.55 32.98
N CYS A 897 0.89 13.97 33.89
CA CYS A 897 0.97 14.21 35.33
C CYS A 897 1.26 12.90 36.07
N ASN A 898 2.23 12.94 36.97
CA ASN A 898 2.55 11.84 37.86
C ASN A 898 1.98 12.12 39.25
N ILE A 899 1.22 11.18 39.79
CA ILE A 899 0.60 11.28 41.11
C ILE A 899 1.29 10.28 42.04
N TRP A 900 1.93 10.77 43.11
CA TRP A 900 2.53 9.95 44.15
C TRP A 900 1.76 10.09 45.46
N GLY A 901 1.71 9.01 46.25
CA GLY A 901 1.05 8.99 47.55
C GLY A 901 -0.44 8.65 47.54
N ASN A 902 -0.99 8.19 46.40
CA ASN A 902 -2.40 7.75 46.29
C ASN A 902 -2.63 6.28 46.71
N THR A 903 -1.57 5.50 46.96
CA THR A 903 -1.61 4.06 47.24
C THR A 903 -1.50 3.69 48.73
N THR A 904 -1.42 4.68 49.62
CA THR A 904 -1.36 4.45 51.07
C THR A 904 -2.74 4.11 51.62
N ASP A 905 -2.87 2.90 52.18
CA ASP A 905 -4.10 2.45 52.85
C ASP A 905 -4.18 3.10 54.24
N TYR A 906 -4.95 4.18 54.35
CA TYR A 906 -5.12 4.91 55.60
C TYR A 906 -6.07 4.17 56.55
N ARG A 907 -5.91 4.33 57.86
CA ARG A 907 -6.70 3.60 58.87
C ARG A 907 -8.20 3.82 58.67
N ARG A 908 -8.99 2.73 58.65
CA ARG A 908 -10.47 2.78 58.57
C ARG A 908 -11.11 3.43 59.80
N THR A 909 -10.40 3.44 60.93
CA THR A 909 -10.81 4.06 62.20
C THR A 909 -9.81 5.15 62.58
N PRO A 910 -10.25 6.39 62.85
CA PRO A 910 -9.36 7.47 63.22
C PRO A 910 -8.68 7.20 64.56
N ALA A 911 -7.39 7.51 64.65
CA ALA A 911 -6.61 7.49 65.88
C ALA A 911 -6.86 8.77 66.68
N ASP A 912 -6.90 8.66 68.01
CA ASP A 912 -7.00 9.83 68.91
C ASP A 912 -5.76 10.73 68.73
N GLU A 913 -5.97 11.95 68.25
CA GLU A 913 -4.91 12.95 68.00
C GLU A 913 -5.44 14.37 68.30
N ASP A 914 -4.63 15.18 68.98
CA ASP A 914 -4.92 16.57 69.35
C ASP A 914 -4.08 17.53 68.52
N LEU A 915 -4.74 18.19 67.56
CA LEU A 915 -4.14 19.15 66.64
C LEU A 915 -4.25 20.59 67.15
N SER A 916 -4.73 20.82 68.38
CA SER A 916 -4.87 22.18 68.94
C SER A 916 -3.55 22.94 69.04
N ARG A 917 -2.41 22.22 69.13
CA ARG A 917 -1.05 22.81 69.17
C ARG A 917 -0.43 23.01 67.78
N THR A 918 -0.96 22.34 66.76
CA THR A 918 -0.48 22.39 65.36
C THR A 918 -1.68 22.61 64.42
N PRO A 919 -2.33 23.78 64.47
CA PRO A 919 -3.57 24.05 63.73
C PRO A 919 -3.33 24.28 62.23
N HIS A 920 -2.08 24.25 61.76
CA HIS A 920 -1.74 24.48 60.36
C HIS A 920 -0.98 23.28 59.79
N LEU A 921 -1.62 22.58 58.86
CA LEU A 921 -1.06 21.41 58.18
C LEU A 921 -0.72 21.76 56.73
N ASN A 922 0.52 21.48 56.35
CA ASN A 922 1.08 21.70 55.02
C ASN A 922 2.01 20.53 54.65
N HIS A 923 2.70 20.64 53.51
CA HIS A 923 3.57 19.57 53.01
C HIS A 923 4.71 19.17 53.94
N SER A 924 5.13 20.01 54.88
CA SER A 924 6.25 19.72 55.78
C SER A 924 5.85 18.85 56.96
N ASN A 925 4.59 18.90 57.41
CA ASN A 925 4.13 18.32 58.68
C ASN A 925 2.90 17.40 58.54
N SER A 926 2.51 17.05 57.32
CA SER A 926 1.39 16.14 57.01
C SER A 926 1.75 15.15 55.91
N ASP A 927 0.97 14.08 55.78
CA ASP A 927 1.08 13.16 54.66
C ASP A 927 0.37 13.77 53.44
N VAL A 928 1.11 13.87 52.33
CA VAL A 928 0.65 14.56 51.13
C VAL A 928 0.52 13.64 49.93
N ILE A 929 -0.43 13.97 49.07
CA ILE A 929 -0.39 13.56 47.66
C ILE A 929 0.42 14.62 46.91
N SER A 930 1.43 14.17 46.15
CA SER A 930 2.20 15.02 45.25
C SER A 930 1.74 14.76 43.81
N ILE A 931 1.42 15.81 43.08
CA ILE A 931 1.05 15.75 41.66
C ILE A 931 2.04 16.63 40.90
N ASP A 932 2.91 16.01 40.10
CA ASP A 932 3.85 16.75 39.26
C ASP A 932 3.40 16.65 37.80
N CYS A 933 3.02 17.77 37.21
CA CYS A 933 2.59 17.88 35.83
C CYS A 933 3.63 18.60 34.98
N ASN A 934 3.78 18.14 33.74
CA ASN A 934 4.63 18.80 32.75
C ASN A 934 3.89 19.97 32.11
N VAL A 935 4.52 21.14 32.11
CA VAL A 935 3.98 22.33 31.46
C VAL A 935 4.43 22.34 30.00
N LYS A 936 3.45 22.43 29.09
CA LYS A 936 3.63 22.72 27.68
C LYS A 936 2.58 23.76 27.25
N LEU A 937 3.01 25.01 27.13
CA LEU A 937 2.13 26.15 26.84
C LEU A 937 2.62 26.92 25.62
N ALA A 938 1.82 26.98 24.56
CA ALA A 938 2.06 27.90 23.46
C ALA A 938 1.85 29.38 23.90
N PRO A 939 2.33 30.36 23.12
CA PRO A 939 2.06 31.77 23.37
C PRO A 939 0.56 32.06 23.49
N ASN A 940 0.15 32.80 24.53
CA ASN A 940 -1.24 33.13 24.88
C ASN A 940 -2.14 31.94 25.26
N GLU A 941 -1.59 30.75 25.43
CA GLU A 941 -2.32 29.58 25.90
C GLU A 941 -2.39 29.53 27.44
N GLU A 942 -3.41 28.86 27.97
CA GLU A 942 -3.59 28.61 29.40
C GLU A 942 -3.79 27.14 29.71
N MET A 943 -3.31 26.73 30.88
CA MET A 943 -3.52 25.40 31.46
C MET A 943 -4.18 25.56 32.82
N ASN A 944 -5.32 24.91 33.00
CA ASN A 944 -6.02 24.84 34.28
C ASN A 944 -5.87 23.44 34.87
N LEU A 945 -5.50 23.38 36.16
CA LEU A 945 -5.43 22.17 36.94
C LEU A 945 -6.57 22.18 37.95
N HIS A 946 -7.48 21.22 37.81
CA HIS A 946 -8.66 21.08 38.66
C HIS A 946 -8.47 19.93 39.65
N LEU A 947 -8.51 20.27 40.93
CA LEU A 947 -8.44 19.33 42.05
C LEU A 947 -9.82 19.24 42.70
N ARG A 948 -10.44 18.07 42.66
CA ARG A 948 -11.75 17.82 43.26
C ARG A 948 -11.68 16.72 44.29
N GLY A 949 -12.35 16.93 45.41
CA GLY A 949 -12.38 15.99 46.50
C GLY A 949 -13.41 16.35 47.53
N ASN A 950 -13.39 15.64 48.66
CA ASN A 950 -14.29 15.86 49.78
C ASN A 950 -13.50 15.90 51.08
N LEU A 951 -14.01 16.65 52.06
CA LEU A 951 -13.50 16.58 53.43
C LEU A 951 -13.84 15.20 54.02
N TRP A 952 -12.93 14.61 54.80
CA TRP A 952 -13.18 13.31 55.43
C TRP A 952 -13.72 13.48 56.86
N MET A 953 -15.05 13.51 56.97
CA MET A 953 -15.74 13.91 58.20
C MET A 953 -15.51 12.94 59.36
N LYS A 954 -15.26 11.66 59.08
CA LYS A 954 -15.02 10.65 60.11
C LYS A 954 -13.81 10.98 60.99
N SER A 955 -12.67 11.36 60.39
CA SER A 955 -11.50 11.78 61.15
C SER A 955 -11.66 13.21 61.68
N LEU A 956 -12.19 14.12 60.87
CA LEU A 956 -12.34 15.53 61.28
C LEU A 956 -13.24 15.67 62.50
N LYS A 957 -14.28 14.84 62.67
CA LYS A 957 -15.10 14.80 63.90
C LYS A 957 -14.33 14.24 65.11
N ALA A 958 -13.52 13.20 64.93
CA ALA A 958 -12.76 12.54 66.00
C ALA A 958 -11.57 13.38 66.53
N LEU A 959 -10.85 14.08 65.64
CA LEU A 959 -9.66 14.87 65.98
C LEU A 959 -9.98 16.06 66.89
N LYS A 960 -9.11 16.40 67.85
CA LYS A 960 -9.31 17.57 68.73
C LYS A 960 -8.66 18.82 68.11
N PHE A 961 -9.46 19.82 67.74
CA PHE A 961 -9.00 21.13 67.27
C PHE A 961 -10.14 22.17 67.35
N LYS A 962 -9.79 23.47 67.44
CA LYS A 962 -10.75 24.59 67.34
C LYS A 962 -10.87 25.13 65.91
N SER A 963 -9.73 25.42 65.28
CA SER A 963 -9.59 25.78 63.87
C SER A 963 -8.39 25.02 63.29
N LEU A 964 -8.56 24.45 62.10
CA LEU A 964 -7.56 23.67 61.38
C LEU A 964 -7.43 24.25 59.96
N LYS A 965 -6.21 24.64 59.58
CA LYS A 965 -5.86 25.18 58.27
C LYS A 965 -5.08 24.13 57.48
N LEU A 966 -5.63 23.71 56.35
CA LEU A 966 -4.98 22.78 55.43
C LEU A 966 -4.49 23.56 54.21
N THR A 967 -3.18 23.56 53.96
CA THR A 967 -2.59 24.32 52.85
C THR A 967 -2.15 23.42 51.71
N THR A 968 -2.83 23.60 50.58
CA THR A 968 -2.42 23.05 49.29
C THR A 968 -1.50 24.05 48.62
N ASN A 969 -0.31 23.60 48.21
CA ASN A 969 0.70 24.44 47.56
C ASN A 969 0.95 23.95 46.13
N ALA A 970 1.05 24.87 45.18
CA ALA A 970 1.43 24.61 43.81
C ALA A 970 2.65 25.47 43.47
N ALA A 971 3.77 24.85 43.10
CA ALA A 971 5.03 25.53 42.81
C ALA A 971 5.52 25.20 41.39
N LEU A 972 6.04 26.21 40.70
CA LEU A 972 6.72 26.04 39.42
C LEU A 972 8.18 25.69 39.65
N GLN A 973 8.65 24.64 38.99
CA GLN A 973 10.02 24.15 39.11
C GLN A 973 10.65 24.03 37.72
N ARG A 974 11.90 24.43 37.59
CA ARG A 974 12.65 24.20 36.35
C ARG A 974 13.23 22.79 36.40
N ARG A 975 13.03 22.01 35.33
CA ARG A 975 13.77 20.75 35.18
C ARG A 975 15.25 21.05 34.95
N PHE A 976 16.12 20.13 35.32
CA PHE A 976 17.54 20.21 34.96
C PHE A 976 17.69 20.36 33.43
N GLY A 977 18.48 21.34 32.98
CA GLY A 977 18.62 21.67 31.56
C GLY A 977 17.45 22.46 30.95
N SER A 978 16.45 22.89 31.73
CA SER A 978 15.33 23.70 31.19
C SER A 978 15.85 24.97 30.50
N PRO A 979 15.38 25.29 29.29
CA PRO A 979 15.80 26.48 28.57
C PRO A 979 15.17 27.76 29.10
N PHE A 980 14.24 27.65 30.06
CA PHE A 980 13.53 28.80 30.61
C PHE A 980 14.09 29.23 31.97
N ILE A 981 14.07 30.53 32.18
CA ILE A 981 14.27 31.16 33.48
C ILE A 981 13.00 31.90 33.88
N PHE A 982 12.77 32.01 35.19
CA PHE A 982 11.67 32.81 35.73
C PHE A 982 12.22 34.17 36.15
N ARG A 983 11.40 35.21 35.97
CA ARG A 983 11.68 36.54 36.51
C ARG A 983 11.52 36.57 38.05
N GLU A 984 10.54 35.84 38.57
CA GLU A 984 10.32 35.63 40.00
C GLU A 984 11.15 34.43 40.48
N ASP A 985 11.88 34.58 41.59
CA ASP A 985 12.58 33.48 42.22
C ASP A 985 11.55 32.50 42.85
N ASP A 986 11.53 31.24 42.39
CA ASP A 986 10.65 30.14 42.83
C ASP A 986 9.12 30.45 42.88
N PRO A 987 8.45 30.64 41.72
CA PRO A 987 7.06 31.05 41.68
C PRO A 987 6.11 29.98 42.25
N SER A 988 5.34 30.34 43.29
CA SER A 988 4.39 29.42 43.96
C SER A 988 3.06 30.08 44.37
N ARG A 989 1.98 29.29 44.42
CA ARG A 989 0.62 29.72 44.80
C ARG A 989 0.00 28.73 45.80
N GLN A 990 -0.67 29.26 46.81
CA GLN A 990 -1.23 28.47 47.93
C GLN A 990 -2.74 28.66 48.06
N ILE A 991 -3.47 27.57 48.32
CA ILE A 991 -4.88 27.56 48.74
C ILE A 991 -4.95 27.03 50.16
N ILE A 992 -5.70 27.72 51.03
CA ILE A 992 -5.84 27.38 52.45
C ILE A 992 -7.30 27.05 52.72
N PHE A 993 -7.57 25.83 53.18
CA PHE A 993 -8.88 25.42 53.68
C PHE A 993 -8.91 25.59 55.19
N GLU A 994 -9.81 26.43 55.71
CA GLU A 994 -10.01 26.59 57.15
C GLU A 994 -11.24 25.80 57.62
N ILE A 995 -11.03 24.91 58.59
CA ILE A 995 -12.08 24.04 59.15
C ILE A 995 -12.21 24.35 60.64
N SER A 996 -13.41 24.69 61.10
CA SER A 996 -13.67 25.03 62.49
C SER A 996 -14.68 24.08 63.15
N LYS A 997 -14.60 23.97 64.48
CA LYS A 997 -15.60 23.30 65.31
C LYS A 997 -16.24 24.30 66.27
N PRO A 998 -17.57 24.43 66.30
CA PRO A 998 -18.24 25.22 67.30
C PRO A 998 -18.09 24.53 68.67
N GLU A 999 -17.76 25.30 69.71
CA GLU A 999 -17.82 24.79 71.09
C GLU A 999 -19.30 24.62 71.47
N GLU A 1000 -19.69 23.41 71.88
CA GLU A 1000 -20.98 23.23 72.57
C GLU A 1000 -20.90 23.95 73.92
N SER A 1001 -21.39 25.19 73.96
CA SER A 1001 -21.57 25.95 75.18
C SER A 1001 -22.68 25.33 76.02
N GLN A 1002 -22.37 24.26 76.76
CA GLN A 1002 -23.23 23.84 77.87
C GLN A 1002 -23.15 24.92 78.94
N ILE A 1003 -24.21 25.73 79.04
CA ILE A 1003 -24.37 26.71 80.12
C ILE A 1003 -24.30 25.92 81.44
N PRO A 1004 -23.32 26.18 82.33
CA PRO A 1004 -23.20 25.47 83.60
C PRO A 1004 -24.51 25.56 84.38
N ILE A 1005 -24.97 24.45 84.95
CA ILE A 1005 -26.22 24.37 85.73
C ILE A 1005 -26.27 25.44 86.85
N TRP A 1006 -25.11 25.86 87.37
CA TRP A 1006 -24.97 26.96 88.33
C TRP A 1006 -25.43 28.33 87.81
N ILE A 1007 -25.31 28.61 86.51
CA ILE A 1007 -25.84 29.84 85.91
C ILE A 1007 -27.38 29.80 85.83
N ILE A 1008 -27.98 28.64 85.59
CA ILE A 1008 -29.44 28.46 85.61
C ILE A 1008 -29.97 28.59 87.05
N LEU A 1009 -29.31 27.98 88.02
CA LEU A 1009 -29.64 28.13 89.45
C LEU A 1009 -29.44 29.58 89.95
N GLY A 1010 -28.34 30.23 89.54
CA GLY A 1010 -28.05 31.62 89.90
C GLY A 1010 -29.03 32.61 89.26
N SER A 1011 -29.41 32.39 88.00
CA SER A 1011 -30.35 33.26 87.29
C SER A 1011 -31.79 33.09 87.77
N THR A 1012 -32.19 31.89 88.23
CA THR A 1012 -33.51 31.68 88.85
C THR A 1012 -33.61 32.29 90.25
N LEU A 1013 -32.56 32.16 91.07
CA LEU A 1013 -32.50 32.82 92.38
C LEU A 1013 -32.47 34.35 92.26
N GLY A 1014 -31.64 34.87 91.35
CA GLY A 1014 -31.53 36.30 91.06
C GLY A 1014 -32.82 36.86 90.46
N GLY A 1015 -33.49 36.10 89.58
CA GLY A 1015 -34.79 36.45 89.01
C GLY A 1015 -35.89 36.53 90.07
N LEU A 1016 -35.94 35.59 91.02
CA LEU A 1016 -36.89 35.64 92.14
C LEU A 1016 -36.62 36.81 93.10
N LEU A 1017 -35.35 37.13 93.36
CA LEU A 1017 -34.97 38.27 94.19
C LEU A 1017 -35.35 39.61 93.53
N LEU A 1018 -35.09 39.73 92.22
CA LEU A 1018 -35.48 40.90 91.43
C LEU A 1018 -37.01 41.04 91.36
N LEU A 1019 -37.74 39.93 91.18
CA LEU A 1019 -39.20 39.92 91.19
C LEU A 1019 -39.75 40.38 92.55
N ALA A 1020 -39.19 39.90 93.66
CA ALA A 1020 -39.60 40.33 94.99
C ALA A 1020 -39.34 41.83 95.22
N LEU A 1021 -38.18 42.34 94.77
CA LEU A 1021 -37.87 43.77 94.83
C LEU A 1021 -38.76 44.62 93.92
N LEU A 1022 -39.10 44.13 92.73
CA LEU A 1022 -40.03 44.77 91.80
C LEU A 1022 -41.46 44.78 92.34
N VAL A 1023 -41.92 43.70 92.97
CA VAL A 1023 -43.24 43.65 93.63
C VAL A 1023 -43.28 44.64 94.80
N LEU A 1024 -42.21 44.73 95.61
CA LEU A 1024 -42.09 45.73 96.66
C LEU A 1024 -42.08 47.16 96.10
N ALA A 1025 -41.35 47.41 95.01
CA ALA A 1025 -41.30 48.71 94.36
C ALA A 1025 -42.65 49.10 93.72
N LEU A 1026 -43.30 48.18 93.01
CA LEU A 1026 -44.62 48.39 92.38
C LEU A 1026 -45.74 48.54 93.41
N TRP A 1027 -45.63 47.88 94.58
CA TRP A 1027 -46.52 48.10 95.71
C TRP A 1027 -46.31 49.48 96.35
N LYS A 1028 -45.05 49.92 96.51
CA LYS A 1028 -44.73 51.26 97.04
C LYS A 1028 -45.06 52.40 96.07
N LEU A 1029 -45.06 52.13 94.76
CA LEU A 1029 -45.43 53.08 93.68
C LEU A 1029 -46.94 53.06 93.34
N GLY A 1030 -47.76 52.30 94.05
CA GLY A 1030 -49.23 52.39 93.93
C GLY A 1030 -49.84 51.76 92.68
N PHE A 1031 -49.13 50.85 91.99
CA PHE A 1031 -49.55 50.27 90.69
C PHE A 1031 -50.75 49.32 90.75
N PHE A 1032 -51.17 48.89 91.95
CA PHE A 1032 -52.33 48.01 92.14
C PHE A 1032 -53.67 48.75 92.36
N LYS A 1033 -53.81 50.00 91.90
CA LYS A 1033 -55.09 50.73 91.89
C LYS A 1033 -55.71 50.80 90.48
N SER A 1034 -56.52 49.79 90.18
CA SER A 1034 -57.76 49.73 89.35
C SER A 1034 -57.89 50.56 88.05
N GLY A 1035 -58.34 49.88 86.98
CA GLY A 1035 -58.90 50.53 85.79
C GLY A 1035 -59.66 49.58 84.85
N SER A 1036 -60.74 48.95 85.33
CA SER A 1036 -61.77 48.37 84.46
C SER A 1036 -62.28 49.42 83.47
N ARG A 1037 -61.99 49.30 82.17
CA ARG A 1037 -62.88 49.75 81.08
C ARG A 1037 -62.33 49.36 79.71
N ARG A 1038 -63.24 48.94 78.83
CA ARG A 1038 -63.10 48.62 77.40
C ARG A 1038 -62.27 47.36 77.13
N ARG A 1039 -62.81 46.14 77.26
CA ARG A 1039 -64.10 45.64 76.76
C ARG A 1039 -64.32 45.98 75.28
N ALA A 1040 -64.07 44.93 74.50
CA ALA A 1040 -65.01 44.36 73.55
C ALA A 1040 -65.22 45.04 72.21
N ALA A 1041 -65.45 44.14 71.26
CA ALA A 1041 -65.94 44.35 69.91
C ALA A 1041 -64.88 44.81 68.92
N GLU A 1042 -64.28 43.86 68.22
CA GLU A 1042 -64.65 43.59 66.82
C GLU A 1042 -63.85 42.35 66.36
N ARG A 1043 -64.48 41.17 66.32
CA ARG A 1043 -65.51 40.69 65.37
C ARG A 1043 -64.85 39.99 64.19
N GLU A 1044 -64.99 38.67 64.22
CA GLU A 1044 -65.73 37.91 63.21
C GLU A 1044 -65.89 38.59 61.85
N GLN A 1045 -65.23 38.03 60.84
CA GLN A 1045 -65.87 37.40 59.67
C GLN A 1045 -64.74 36.86 58.79
N SER A 1046 -64.36 35.59 58.89
CA SER A 1046 -65.07 34.42 58.36
C SER A 1046 -65.34 34.52 56.85
N ALA A 1047 -64.64 33.62 56.15
CA ALA A 1047 -65.20 32.69 55.18
C ALA A 1047 -64.98 32.99 53.69
N GLN A 1048 -64.69 31.86 53.03
CA GLN A 1048 -64.88 31.50 51.63
C GLN A 1048 -63.80 31.88 50.63
N GLY A 1049 -63.17 30.83 50.08
CA GLY A 1049 -63.30 30.39 48.67
C GLY A 1049 -62.90 31.39 47.58
N LEU A 1050 -62.50 30.99 46.40
CA LEU A 1050 -62.48 29.72 45.69
C LEU A 1050 -61.74 30.04 44.36
N GLU A 1051 -61.07 29.05 43.75
CA GLU A 1051 -60.11 29.13 42.61
C GLU A 1051 -58.63 29.37 42.95
#